data_AF-A0A349MKR7-F1
#
_entry.id   AF-A0A349MKR7-F1
#
_cell.length_a   1.000
_cell.length_b   1.000
_cell.length_c   1.000
_cell.angle_alpha   90.00
_cell.angle_beta   90.00
_cell.angle_gamma   90.00
#
_symmetry.space_group_name_H-M   'P 1'
#
loop_
_entity.id
_entity.type
_entity.pdbx_description
1 polymer ?
#
loop_
_entity_poly.entity_id
_entity_poly.type
_entity_poly.pdbx_seq_one_letter_code
_entity_poly.pdbx_strand_id
1 'polypeptide(L)'
;MATPKAEQPQAFPYPGIPGTGDGSDAISYVETRATDGAAAYPITSSTIMGQLFQIAVANGFKNVWGQDLAWMELESEHSAASACEGFALAGGRVTNFTSGQGLILMKEVLYIISGKKLPQVLNVGARALTSQSLNVHAGHDDVMGVSDVGWGILFGNCVQANADLCLISRHVAERSFIPMMNVQDGFLGTHTIENLNYPEDELIREYLGDPRIMMRRVFDTDYPLQVGVVQNQDAYMQGKIGQRFFYDKLPGQIQQSMDEFYRLTGRRYDLIENVQMDDAEYAIIAMGTLSETAVSAIDSVRDVLGVKIGVVNIVSYRPFPAEALVSAIKNCKGVSVIERCDIPTMVDNPLTTDVEAALAKAVMGIDGFDKLTTIPYVCSGAAGLGSRDTTPGHIISVVRNMMNLDGKRKRFFTLAIDHPTALEVIEEPDVRPPGSFSVRAHSVGGYGTITTNKIIASMLGDIFNFKVQAAPKYGSEKKGLPTNTYLTVTPVGKILTHCELQQVEFVPLMDPTTWFMGNPLVGLQDNGIVFQHTDELTPEALWDSLPPYAKYFIREKNINFYGVDTIEIARESCRSDVSLIQRFQGIVLLGVFLRVTPFREKAGMSKEDLFKSVRKPLTKYFGKRGEKVVEDNLQAAQRGYDRVMEVTRDIMNATPPEVLAEGKVEWDAKGKDVNAFFI
;
A
#
# COMPACT_ATOMS: atom_id res chain seq x y z
N MET A 1 -12.56 20.20 -18.87
CA MET A 1 -13.63 19.23 -18.55
C MET A 1 -14.83 19.47 -19.47
N ALA A 2 -15.06 18.60 -20.44
CA ALA A 2 -16.43 18.26 -20.80
C ALA A 2 -16.84 17.22 -19.75
N THR A 3 -17.77 17.58 -18.87
CA THR A 3 -18.38 16.66 -17.92
C THR A 3 -18.92 15.48 -18.72
N PRO A 4 -18.48 14.23 -18.46
CA PRO A 4 -19.15 13.07 -19.03
C PRO A 4 -20.63 13.21 -18.67
N LYS A 5 -21.50 13.14 -19.68
CA LYS A 5 -22.94 13.04 -19.42
C LYS A 5 -23.12 11.90 -18.42
N ALA A 6 -23.82 12.15 -17.32
CA ALA A 6 -24.21 11.13 -16.38
C ALA A 6 -25.06 10.09 -17.13
N GLU A 7 -24.40 9.03 -17.62
CA GLU A 7 -25.08 7.81 -18.01
C GLU A 7 -25.84 7.31 -16.78
N GLN A 8 -27.07 6.82 -16.99
CA GLN A 8 -27.85 6.22 -15.92
C GLN A 8 -26.98 5.20 -15.16
N PRO A 9 -27.02 5.13 -13.82
CA PRO A 9 -26.15 4.23 -13.08
C PRO A 9 -26.42 2.80 -13.53
N GLN A 10 -25.48 2.24 -14.30
CA GLN A 10 -25.52 0.86 -14.71
C GLN A 10 -25.37 0.02 -13.43
N ALA A 11 -26.42 -0.76 -13.11
CA ALA A 11 -26.34 -1.69 -12.00
C ALA A 11 -25.40 -2.84 -12.40
N PHE A 12 -24.24 -2.92 -11.75
CA PHE A 12 -23.32 -4.04 -11.92
C PHE A 12 -23.75 -5.20 -11.01
N PRO A 13 -23.71 -6.46 -11.49
CA PRO A 13 -24.13 -7.62 -10.71
C PRO A 13 -23.38 -7.78 -9.39
N TYR A 14 -22.07 -7.48 -9.39
CA TYR A 14 -21.15 -7.74 -8.28
C TYR A 14 -20.34 -6.48 -7.93
N PRO A 15 -20.97 -5.45 -7.35
CA PRO A 15 -20.30 -4.20 -6.99
C PRO A 15 -19.22 -4.38 -5.92
N GLY A 16 -19.22 -5.52 -5.21
CA GLY A 16 -18.34 -5.89 -4.12
C GLY A 16 -18.91 -5.52 -2.75
N ILE A 17 -18.41 -6.21 -1.73
CA ILE A 17 -18.81 -6.10 -0.33
C ILE A 17 -17.94 -5.02 0.35
N PRO A 18 -18.51 -3.87 0.78
CA PRO A 18 -17.73 -2.81 1.40
C PRO A 18 -17.05 -3.28 2.68
N GLY A 19 -15.77 -2.97 2.81
CA GLY A 19 -14.99 -3.27 3.99
C GLY A 19 -13.73 -2.42 4.11
N THR A 20 -12.91 -2.80 5.07
CA THR A 20 -11.64 -2.14 5.39
C THR A 20 -10.62 -3.23 5.71
N GLY A 21 -9.52 -3.25 4.98
CA GLY A 21 -8.48 -4.28 5.08
C GLY A 21 -7.17 -3.82 4.49
N ASP A 22 -6.11 -4.58 4.71
CA ASP A 22 -4.81 -4.37 4.05
C ASP A 22 -4.64 -5.31 2.85
N GLY A 23 -3.62 -5.08 2.02
CA GLY A 23 -3.40 -5.87 0.81
C GLY A 23 -3.15 -7.36 1.08
N SER A 24 -2.58 -7.71 2.24
CA SER A 24 -2.41 -9.12 2.62
C SER A 24 -3.76 -9.78 2.93
N ASP A 25 -4.61 -9.11 3.73
CA ASP A 25 -5.96 -9.58 4.02
C ASP A 25 -6.81 -9.72 2.77
N ALA A 26 -6.74 -8.73 1.87
CA ALA A 26 -7.51 -8.72 0.63
C ALA A 26 -7.14 -9.89 -0.30
N ILE A 27 -5.85 -10.20 -0.47
CA ILE A 27 -5.41 -11.36 -1.25
C ILE A 27 -5.80 -12.67 -0.56
N SER A 28 -5.58 -12.81 0.75
CA SER A 28 -5.97 -14.03 1.46
C SER A 28 -7.48 -14.28 1.43
N TYR A 29 -8.29 -13.21 1.48
CA TYR A 29 -9.74 -13.29 1.31
C TYR A 29 -10.11 -13.92 -0.03
N VAL A 30 -9.47 -13.47 -1.11
CA VAL A 30 -9.67 -14.01 -2.47
C VAL A 30 -9.22 -15.46 -2.53
N GLU A 31 -8.01 -15.74 -2.08
CA GLU A 31 -7.38 -17.04 -2.30
C GLU A 31 -8.02 -18.18 -1.51
N THR A 32 -8.43 -17.92 -0.26
CA THR A 32 -9.15 -18.90 0.56
C THR A 32 -10.51 -19.28 -0.05
N ARG A 33 -11.10 -18.40 -0.85
CA ARG A 33 -12.36 -18.65 -1.58
C ARG A 33 -12.15 -19.28 -2.94
N ALA A 34 -11.05 -18.95 -3.61
CA ALA A 34 -10.83 -19.27 -5.01
C ALA A 34 -10.03 -20.55 -5.25
N THR A 35 -9.30 -21.08 -4.26
CA THR A 35 -8.32 -22.18 -4.46
C THR A 35 -8.66 -23.46 -3.70
N ASP A 36 -7.99 -24.55 -4.07
CA ASP A 36 -8.04 -25.84 -3.37
C ASP A 36 -6.96 -25.93 -2.28
N GLY A 37 -5.88 -25.15 -2.40
CA GLY A 37 -4.85 -25.12 -1.39
C GLY A 37 -3.70 -24.16 -1.69
N ALA A 38 -2.78 -24.09 -0.75
CA ALA A 38 -1.57 -23.28 -0.86
C ALA A 38 -0.35 -24.04 -0.34
N ALA A 39 0.79 -23.78 -0.97
CA ALA A 39 2.10 -24.25 -0.51
C ALA A 39 3.02 -23.02 -0.45
N ALA A 40 3.56 -22.71 0.73
CA ALA A 40 4.35 -21.49 0.91
C ALA A 40 5.39 -21.65 2.02
N TYR A 41 6.28 -20.65 2.12
CA TYR A 41 7.27 -20.49 3.18
C TYR A 41 7.21 -19.06 3.72
N PRO A 42 7.34 -18.84 5.05
CA PRO A 42 7.18 -17.51 5.62
C PRO A 42 8.37 -16.59 5.28
N ILE A 43 8.07 -15.48 4.61
CA ILE A 43 9.01 -14.38 4.38
C ILE A 43 8.30 -13.03 4.43
N THR A 44 8.84 -12.08 5.18
CA THR A 44 8.31 -10.70 5.21
C THR A 44 8.45 -10.09 3.81
N SER A 45 7.45 -9.44 3.21
CA SER A 45 6.17 -8.99 3.80
C SER A 45 4.95 -9.86 3.42
N SER A 46 5.15 -11.03 2.81
CA SER A 46 4.07 -11.94 2.40
C SER A 46 3.60 -12.90 3.48
N THR A 47 4.32 -13.05 4.60
CA THR A 47 3.99 -13.98 5.70
C THR A 47 2.53 -13.90 6.15
N ILE A 48 1.96 -12.69 6.24
CA ILE A 48 0.56 -12.50 6.68
C ILE A 48 -0.42 -13.20 5.73
N MET A 49 -0.16 -13.19 4.42
CA MET A 49 -1.03 -13.85 3.45
C MET A 49 -1.12 -15.36 3.72
N GLY A 50 0.03 -16.00 3.94
CA GLY A 50 0.11 -17.42 4.30
C GLY A 50 -0.51 -17.72 5.66
N GLN A 51 -0.27 -16.89 6.67
CA GLN A 51 -0.86 -17.06 8.01
C GLN A 51 -2.39 -16.99 7.98
N LEU A 52 -2.98 -16.04 7.24
CA LEU A 52 -4.43 -15.94 7.11
C LEU A 52 -5.02 -17.15 6.39
N PHE A 53 -4.32 -17.69 5.38
CA PHE A 53 -4.73 -18.94 4.72
C PHE A 53 -4.67 -20.14 5.67
N GLN A 54 -3.60 -20.28 6.46
CA GLN A 54 -3.48 -21.31 7.51
C GLN A 54 -4.62 -21.23 8.53
N ILE A 55 -4.98 -20.01 8.96
CA ILE A 55 -6.10 -19.80 9.88
C ILE A 55 -7.41 -20.24 9.24
N ALA A 56 -7.64 -19.98 7.95
CA ALA A 56 -8.82 -20.45 7.24
C ALA A 56 -8.88 -21.99 7.21
N VAL A 57 -7.77 -22.66 6.89
CA VAL A 57 -7.65 -24.13 6.93
C VAL A 57 -7.94 -24.67 8.33
N ALA A 58 -7.30 -24.13 9.36
CA ALA A 58 -7.46 -24.57 10.75
C ALA A 58 -8.90 -24.40 11.28
N ASN A 59 -9.63 -23.40 10.77
CA ASN A 59 -11.04 -23.18 11.10
C ASN A 59 -12.01 -24.02 10.26
N GLY A 60 -11.51 -24.90 9.37
CA GLY A 60 -12.34 -25.71 8.49
C GLY A 60 -13.09 -24.89 7.43
N PHE A 61 -12.52 -23.76 7.00
CA PHE A 61 -13.09 -22.96 5.93
C PHE A 61 -13.13 -23.78 4.63
N LYS A 62 -14.25 -23.70 3.91
CA LYS A 62 -14.43 -24.32 2.60
C LYS A 62 -14.45 -23.24 1.53
N ASN A 63 -13.83 -23.52 0.39
CA ASN A 63 -13.84 -22.61 -0.75
C ASN A 63 -15.26 -22.46 -1.34
N VAL A 64 -15.44 -21.58 -2.34
CA VAL A 64 -16.79 -21.26 -2.85
C VAL A 64 -17.50 -22.45 -3.53
N TRP A 65 -16.77 -23.54 -3.84
CA TRP A 65 -17.31 -24.80 -4.36
C TRP A 65 -17.43 -25.90 -3.28
N GLY A 66 -17.30 -25.54 -2.00
CA GLY A 66 -17.48 -26.45 -0.87
C GLY A 66 -16.32 -27.43 -0.63
N GLN A 67 -15.15 -27.20 -1.25
CA GLN A 67 -13.97 -28.04 -1.03
C GLN A 67 -13.20 -27.59 0.22
N ASP A 68 -12.62 -28.56 0.92
CA ASP A 68 -11.69 -28.30 2.01
C ASP A 68 -10.37 -27.74 1.46
N LEU A 69 -9.82 -26.75 2.17
CA LEU A 69 -8.55 -26.14 1.81
C LEU A 69 -7.36 -26.97 2.31
N ALA A 70 -6.34 -27.12 1.48
CA ALA A 70 -5.05 -27.70 1.87
C ALA A 70 -4.00 -26.62 2.14
N TRP A 71 -3.16 -26.81 3.17
CA TRP A 71 -1.97 -25.98 3.42
C TRP A 71 -0.75 -26.86 3.57
N MET A 72 0.35 -26.45 2.94
CA MET A 72 1.67 -27.05 3.12
C MET A 72 2.67 -25.93 3.46
N GLU A 73 3.31 -26.06 4.63
CA GLU A 73 4.51 -25.29 4.97
C GLU A 73 5.73 -26.15 4.65
N LEU A 74 6.61 -25.62 3.80
CA LEU A 74 7.80 -26.34 3.32
C LEU A 74 9.05 -25.87 4.08
N GLU A 75 10.22 -26.37 3.72
CA GLU A 75 11.49 -25.97 4.32
C GLU A 75 12.12 -24.73 3.66
N SER A 76 11.67 -24.36 2.45
CA SER A 76 12.13 -23.18 1.72
C SER A 76 11.12 -22.75 0.64
N GLU A 77 11.30 -21.56 0.08
CA GLU A 77 10.53 -21.06 -1.05
C GLU A 77 10.74 -21.89 -2.33
N HIS A 78 11.93 -22.42 -2.56
CA HIS A 78 12.20 -23.33 -3.68
C HIS A 78 11.26 -24.54 -3.61
N SER A 79 11.21 -25.20 -2.47
CA SER A 79 10.38 -26.39 -2.24
C SER A 79 8.90 -26.05 -2.20
N ALA A 80 8.52 -24.85 -1.74
CA ALA A 80 7.15 -24.36 -1.84
C ALA A 80 6.70 -24.21 -3.30
N ALA A 81 7.53 -23.66 -4.17
CA ALA A 81 7.24 -23.60 -5.61
C ALA A 81 7.15 -25.01 -6.23
N SER A 82 8.06 -25.93 -5.86
CA SER A 82 8.02 -27.32 -6.36
C SER A 82 6.77 -28.07 -5.88
N ALA A 83 6.33 -27.84 -4.65
CA ALA A 83 5.09 -28.40 -4.14
C ALA A 83 3.87 -27.87 -4.92
N CYS A 84 3.84 -26.57 -5.23
CA CYS A 84 2.79 -25.98 -6.07
C CYS A 84 2.80 -26.56 -7.50
N GLU A 85 3.99 -26.77 -8.08
CA GLU A 85 4.14 -27.46 -9.36
C GLU A 85 3.49 -28.85 -9.33
N GLY A 86 3.81 -29.67 -8.33
CA GLY A 86 3.21 -31.01 -8.16
C GLY A 86 1.69 -30.96 -7.95
N PHE A 87 1.21 -30.00 -7.15
CA PHE A 87 -0.22 -29.80 -6.89
C PHE A 87 -0.98 -29.47 -8.18
N ALA A 88 -0.45 -28.54 -8.98
CA ALA A 88 -1.04 -28.16 -10.26
C ALA A 88 -0.98 -29.29 -11.29
N LEU A 89 0.10 -30.09 -11.31
CA LEU A 89 0.21 -31.27 -12.17
C LEU A 89 -0.90 -32.30 -11.86
N ALA A 90 -1.26 -32.48 -10.58
CA ALA A 90 -2.38 -33.32 -10.15
C ALA A 90 -3.78 -32.73 -10.47
N GLY A 91 -3.83 -31.53 -11.06
CA GLY A 91 -5.06 -30.85 -11.48
C GLY A 91 -5.73 -30.01 -10.39
N GLY A 92 -5.03 -29.71 -9.29
CA GLY A 92 -5.56 -28.85 -8.24
C GLY A 92 -5.26 -27.37 -8.48
N ARG A 93 -6.17 -26.49 -8.11
CA ARG A 93 -5.97 -25.03 -8.16
C ARG A 93 -5.20 -24.57 -6.92
N VAL A 94 -3.93 -24.20 -7.11
CA VAL A 94 -3.00 -23.85 -6.01
C VAL A 94 -2.58 -22.38 -6.05
N THR A 95 -2.27 -21.81 -4.89
CA THR A 95 -1.63 -20.50 -4.73
C THR A 95 -0.36 -20.57 -3.90
N ASN A 96 0.47 -19.54 -4.01
CA ASN A 96 1.71 -19.37 -3.24
C ASN A 96 1.89 -17.88 -2.88
N PHE A 97 2.60 -17.62 -1.78
CA PHE A 97 2.87 -16.29 -1.23
C PHE A 97 4.36 -16.13 -0.98
N THR A 98 5.00 -15.12 -1.58
CA THR A 98 6.45 -14.91 -1.42
C THR A 98 6.83 -13.42 -1.48
N SER A 99 8.09 -13.11 -1.18
CA SER A 99 8.68 -11.77 -1.21
C SER A 99 10.21 -11.87 -1.29
N GLY A 100 10.87 -10.88 -1.88
CA GLY A 100 12.31 -10.68 -1.75
C GLY A 100 13.14 -11.91 -2.15
N GLN A 101 14.01 -12.34 -1.25
CA GLN A 101 14.91 -13.50 -1.45
C GLN A 101 14.17 -14.77 -1.83
N GLY A 102 12.97 -14.95 -1.26
CA GLY A 102 12.15 -16.11 -1.51
C GLY A 102 11.74 -16.24 -2.98
N LEU A 103 11.44 -15.12 -3.63
CA LEU A 103 11.09 -15.11 -5.05
C LEU A 103 12.28 -15.50 -5.92
N ILE A 104 13.48 -15.02 -5.60
CA ILE A 104 14.72 -15.38 -6.32
C ILE A 104 15.03 -16.86 -6.11
N LEU A 105 14.84 -17.38 -4.90
CA LEU A 105 15.04 -18.79 -4.58
C LEU A 105 14.08 -19.72 -5.36
N MET A 106 12.91 -19.21 -5.79
CA MET A 106 11.98 -19.93 -6.66
C MET A 106 12.37 -19.92 -8.15
N LYS A 107 13.29 -19.06 -8.59
CA LYS A 107 13.50 -18.73 -10.03
C LYS A 107 13.67 -19.95 -10.93
N GLU A 108 14.43 -20.95 -10.49
CA GLU A 108 14.59 -22.22 -11.24
C GLU A 108 13.24 -22.91 -11.48
N VAL A 109 12.45 -23.08 -10.42
CA VAL A 109 11.15 -23.76 -10.47
C VAL A 109 10.13 -22.96 -11.28
N LEU A 110 10.20 -21.62 -11.24
CA LEU A 110 9.30 -20.76 -12.03
C LEU A 110 9.42 -21.03 -13.54
N TYR A 111 10.63 -21.28 -14.06
CA TYR A 111 10.83 -21.71 -15.45
C TYR A 111 10.17 -23.06 -15.76
N ILE A 112 10.18 -23.98 -14.79
CA ILE A 112 9.58 -25.30 -14.93
C ILE A 112 8.06 -25.18 -14.99
N ILE A 113 7.46 -24.40 -14.08
CA ILE A 113 6.01 -24.16 -14.03
C ILE A 113 5.50 -23.54 -15.33
N SER A 114 6.16 -22.49 -15.83
CA SER A 114 5.77 -21.83 -17.10
C SER A 114 6.04 -22.72 -18.32
N GLY A 115 7.10 -23.51 -18.30
CA GLY A 115 7.43 -24.49 -19.34
C GLY A 115 6.40 -25.61 -19.44
N LYS A 116 5.88 -26.07 -18.30
CA LYS A 116 4.83 -27.11 -18.20
C LYS A 116 3.42 -26.57 -18.40
N LYS A 117 3.26 -25.25 -18.57
CA LYS A 117 1.96 -24.58 -18.82
C LYS A 117 0.96 -24.82 -17.69
N LEU A 118 1.44 -24.68 -16.46
CA LEU A 118 0.64 -24.86 -15.25
C LEU A 118 0.02 -23.51 -14.84
N PRO A 119 -1.31 -23.37 -14.86
CA PRO A 119 -1.98 -22.10 -14.60
C PRO A 119 -2.05 -21.78 -13.10
N GLN A 120 -0.94 -21.29 -12.55
CA GLN A 120 -0.81 -20.89 -11.14
C GLN A 120 -0.78 -19.37 -11.00
N VAL A 121 -1.15 -18.88 -9.81
CA VAL A 121 -0.93 -17.48 -9.41
C VAL A 121 0.01 -17.46 -8.22
N LEU A 122 1.06 -16.64 -8.33
CA LEU A 122 2.00 -16.33 -7.26
C LEU A 122 1.71 -14.92 -6.77
N ASN A 123 1.35 -14.77 -5.49
CA ASN A 123 1.12 -13.45 -4.89
C ASN A 123 2.41 -12.96 -4.26
N VAL A 124 2.90 -11.82 -4.74
CA VAL A 124 4.21 -11.27 -4.38
C VAL A 124 4.03 -9.97 -3.61
N GLY A 125 4.57 -9.93 -2.39
CA GLY A 125 4.83 -8.68 -1.68
C GLY A 125 6.20 -8.14 -2.10
N ALA A 126 6.28 -7.38 -3.20
CA ALA A 126 7.53 -6.95 -3.81
C ALA A 126 8.43 -6.24 -2.80
N ARG A 127 9.63 -6.78 -2.63
CA ARG A 127 10.55 -6.43 -1.55
C ARG A 127 11.97 -6.25 -2.09
N ALA A 128 12.65 -5.24 -1.55
CA ALA A 128 14.05 -4.98 -1.85
C ALA A 128 14.92 -6.21 -1.57
N LEU A 129 15.77 -6.56 -2.53
CA LEU A 129 16.76 -7.62 -2.34
C LEU A 129 17.91 -7.12 -1.45
N THR A 130 18.33 -8.00 -0.54
CA THR A 130 19.57 -7.88 0.21
C THR A 130 20.74 -7.80 -0.75
N SER A 131 21.38 -6.64 -0.78
CA SER A 131 22.58 -6.34 -1.56
C SER A 131 23.66 -5.82 -0.62
N GLN A 132 23.85 -4.50 -0.50
CA GLN A 132 24.77 -3.92 0.49
C GLN A 132 24.29 -4.12 1.94
N SER A 133 22.98 -4.28 2.14
CA SER A 133 22.36 -4.57 3.44
C SER A 133 20.99 -5.22 3.24
N LEU A 134 20.47 -5.84 4.30
CA LEU A 134 19.12 -6.41 4.34
C LEU A 134 18.09 -5.28 4.45
N ASN A 135 17.07 -5.31 3.59
CA ASN A 135 15.89 -4.49 3.75
C ASN A 135 14.63 -5.38 3.62
N VAL A 136 13.65 -5.16 4.50
CA VAL A 136 12.38 -5.91 4.50
C VAL A 136 11.27 -5.23 3.71
N HIS A 137 11.47 -3.96 3.37
CA HIS A 137 10.49 -3.05 2.80
C HIS A 137 10.44 -3.10 1.27
N ALA A 138 9.56 -2.27 0.68
CA ALA A 138 9.26 -2.31 -0.75
C ALA A 138 10.50 -2.11 -1.61
N GLY A 139 10.63 -2.94 -2.64
CA GLY A 139 11.55 -2.81 -3.75
C GLY A 139 11.04 -3.69 -4.88
N HIS A 140 11.36 -3.39 -6.11
CA HIS A 140 10.95 -4.20 -7.26
C HIS A 140 12.08 -5.13 -7.74
N ASP A 141 13.23 -5.10 -7.07
CA ASP A 141 14.44 -5.86 -7.45
C ASP A 141 14.17 -7.38 -7.55
N ASP A 142 13.35 -7.91 -6.64
CA ASP A 142 12.95 -9.31 -6.62
C ASP A 142 12.14 -9.70 -7.86
N VAL A 143 11.10 -8.92 -8.18
CA VAL A 143 10.24 -9.12 -9.35
C VAL A 143 11.04 -8.93 -10.64
N MET A 144 11.89 -7.90 -10.71
CA MET A 144 12.77 -7.68 -11.86
C MET A 144 13.74 -8.84 -12.06
N GLY A 145 14.25 -9.41 -10.95
CA GLY A 145 15.13 -10.58 -10.95
C GLY A 145 14.52 -11.85 -11.53
N VAL A 146 13.20 -11.94 -11.65
CA VAL A 146 12.47 -13.08 -12.25
C VAL A 146 11.61 -12.71 -13.45
N SER A 147 11.74 -11.50 -13.98
CA SER A 147 10.91 -11.00 -15.10
C SER A 147 11.06 -11.76 -16.43
N ASP A 148 12.05 -12.67 -16.51
CA ASP A 148 12.43 -13.50 -17.65
C ASP A 148 11.94 -14.96 -17.57
N VAL A 149 11.21 -15.33 -16.52
CA VAL A 149 10.78 -16.72 -16.26
C VAL A 149 9.54 -17.18 -17.06
N GLY A 150 8.99 -16.32 -17.92
CA GLY A 150 7.82 -16.62 -18.74
C GLY A 150 6.49 -16.60 -17.98
N TRP A 151 6.39 -15.80 -16.93
CA TRP A 151 5.14 -15.55 -16.22
C TRP A 151 4.55 -14.21 -16.66
N GLY A 152 3.22 -14.08 -16.64
CA GLY A 152 2.61 -12.76 -16.66
C GLY A 152 2.82 -12.07 -15.32
N ILE A 153 2.98 -10.76 -15.30
CA ILE A 153 3.29 -9.98 -14.09
C ILE A 153 2.39 -8.75 -14.09
N LEU A 154 1.45 -8.71 -13.14
CA LEU A 154 0.52 -7.60 -12.94
C LEU A 154 0.82 -6.88 -11.62
N PHE A 155 0.92 -5.55 -11.65
CA PHE A 155 1.17 -4.70 -10.48
C PHE A 155 -0.12 -4.02 -10.03
N GLY A 156 -0.51 -4.27 -8.78
CA GLY A 156 -1.52 -3.49 -8.08
C GLY A 156 -0.93 -2.22 -7.49
N ASN A 157 -1.62 -1.10 -7.71
CA ASN A 157 -1.22 0.22 -7.21
C ASN A 157 -1.89 0.62 -5.89
N CYS A 158 -2.86 -0.17 -5.43
CA CYS A 158 -3.59 0.02 -4.17
C CYS A 158 -4.23 -1.27 -3.67
N VAL A 159 -4.80 -1.24 -2.47
CA VAL A 159 -5.39 -2.43 -1.82
C VAL A 159 -6.54 -3.03 -2.65
N GLN A 160 -7.42 -2.19 -3.22
CA GLN A 160 -8.50 -2.65 -4.10
C GLN A 160 -7.95 -3.38 -5.34
N ALA A 161 -6.96 -2.79 -6.01
CA ALA A 161 -6.32 -3.37 -7.18
C ALA A 161 -5.62 -4.69 -6.85
N ASN A 162 -4.99 -4.81 -5.68
CA ASN A 162 -4.33 -6.06 -5.26
C ASN A 162 -5.33 -7.23 -5.16
N ALA A 163 -6.56 -6.96 -4.72
CA ALA A 163 -7.63 -7.96 -4.63
C ALA A 163 -8.19 -8.32 -6.02
N ASP A 164 -8.53 -7.31 -6.81
CA ASP A 164 -9.14 -7.50 -8.12
C ASP A 164 -8.17 -8.16 -9.11
N LEU A 165 -6.89 -7.72 -9.11
CA LEU A 165 -5.84 -8.32 -9.94
C LEU A 165 -5.47 -9.74 -9.48
N CYS A 166 -5.72 -10.12 -8.23
CA CYS A 166 -5.60 -11.51 -7.79
C CYS A 166 -6.57 -12.41 -8.56
N LEU A 167 -7.85 -12.01 -8.64
CA LEU A 167 -8.87 -12.73 -9.40
C LEU A 167 -8.61 -12.67 -10.92
N ILE A 168 -8.26 -11.50 -11.45
CA ILE A 168 -7.95 -11.34 -12.88
C ILE A 168 -6.75 -12.22 -13.26
N SER A 169 -5.68 -12.23 -12.47
CA SER A 169 -4.52 -13.09 -12.69
C SER A 169 -4.89 -14.56 -12.76
N ARG A 170 -5.79 -15.02 -11.88
CA ARG A 170 -6.27 -16.40 -11.87
C ARG A 170 -7.05 -16.73 -13.14
N HIS A 171 -7.98 -15.87 -13.51
CA HIS A 171 -8.80 -16.02 -14.70
C HIS A 171 -7.94 -16.06 -15.98
N VAL A 172 -6.95 -15.17 -16.08
CA VAL A 172 -5.96 -15.18 -17.18
C VAL A 172 -5.16 -16.48 -17.17
N ALA A 173 -4.64 -16.89 -16.01
CA ALA A 173 -3.76 -18.05 -15.92
C ALA A 173 -4.45 -19.30 -16.46
N GLU A 174 -5.67 -19.56 -16.00
CA GLU A 174 -6.44 -20.76 -16.34
C GLU A 174 -6.85 -20.82 -17.82
N ARG A 175 -7.08 -19.67 -18.45
CA ARG A 175 -7.48 -19.60 -19.87
C ARG A 175 -6.30 -19.58 -20.84
N SER A 176 -5.17 -19.04 -20.40
CA SER A 176 -3.95 -18.92 -21.22
C SER A 176 -2.99 -20.10 -21.03
N PHE A 177 -3.14 -20.86 -19.95
CA PHE A 177 -2.16 -21.82 -19.44
C PHE A 177 -0.79 -21.19 -19.12
N ILE A 178 -0.75 -19.87 -18.93
CA ILE A 178 0.45 -19.13 -18.53
C ILE A 178 0.30 -18.75 -17.06
N PRO A 179 1.24 -19.12 -16.18
CA PRO A 179 1.17 -18.71 -14.80
C PRO A 179 1.37 -17.19 -14.64
N MET A 180 0.75 -16.62 -13.61
CA MET A 180 0.66 -15.17 -13.39
C MET A 180 1.21 -14.78 -12.01
N MET A 181 1.90 -13.64 -11.93
CA MET A 181 2.29 -13.01 -10.67
C MET A 181 1.34 -11.84 -10.41
N ASN A 182 0.69 -11.86 -9.26
CA ASN A 182 -0.04 -10.71 -8.72
C ASN A 182 0.87 -9.99 -7.73
N VAL A 183 1.34 -8.81 -8.12
CA VAL A 183 2.38 -8.08 -7.40
C VAL A 183 1.79 -6.87 -6.68
N GLN A 184 2.13 -6.74 -5.40
CA GLN A 184 1.84 -5.56 -4.59
C GLN A 184 3.11 -5.07 -3.89
N ASP A 185 3.24 -3.77 -3.66
CA ASP A 185 4.41 -3.20 -2.99
C ASP A 185 4.48 -3.67 -1.52
N GLY A 186 5.63 -4.17 -1.08
CA GLY A 186 5.83 -4.62 0.29
C GLY A 186 5.66 -3.49 1.32
N PHE A 187 4.93 -3.74 2.39
CA PHE A 187 4.44 -2.76 3.37
C PHE A 187 3.47 -1.72 2.82
N LEU A 188 3.83 -1.00 1.74
CA LEU A 188 3.02 0.08 1.17
C LEU A 188 1.72 -0.39 0.54
N GLY A 189 1.67 -1.64 0.04
CA GLY A 189 0.45 -2.33 -0.36
C GLY A 189 0.07 -3.44 0.61
N THR A 190 1.04 -4.27 1.04
CA THR A 190 0.74 -5.46 1.85
C THR A 190 0.21 -5.16 3.26
N HIS A 191 0.54 -3.99 3.83
CA HIS A 191 0.20 -3.62 5.22
C HIS A 191 -0.57 -2.29 5.34
N THR A 192 -0.66 -1.50 4.27
CA THR A 192 -1.52 -0.31 4.24
C THR A 192 -2.97 -0.74 4.25
N ILE A 193 -3.74 -0.18 5.17
CA ILE A 193 -5.18 -0.44 5.30
C ILE A 193 -5.92 0.59 4.50
N GLU A 194 -6.86 0.15 3.68
CA GLU A 194 -7.76 1.02 2.92
C GLU A 194 -9.19 0.47 2.98
N ASN A 195 -10.15 1.32 2.59
CA ASN A 195 -11.44 0.79 2.19
C ASN A 195 -11.33 0.09 0.84
N LEU A 196 -12.00 -1.05 0.74
CA LEU A 196 -12.14 -1.83 -0.48
C LEU A 196 -13.52 -2.47 -0.54
N ASN A 197 -13.89 -2.91 -1.73
CA ASN A 197 -15.04 -3.76 -1.99
C ASN A 197 -14.52 -5.17 -2.26
N TYR A 198 -14.68 -6.05 -1.27
CA TYR A 198 -14.29 -7.45 -1.38
C TYR A 198 -15.16 -8.18 -2.41
N PRO A 199 -14.62 -9.13 -3.19
CA PRO A 199 -15.44 -9.87 -4.13
C PRO A 199 -16.46 -10.77 -3.41
N GLU A 200 -17.68 -10.81 -3.92
CA GLU A 200 -18.72 -11.75 -3.52
C GLU A 200 -18.31 -13.18 -3.89
N ASP A 201 -18.77 -14.16 -3.12
CA ASP A 201 -18.51 -15.57 -3.44
C ASP A 201 -19.13 -15.95 -4.81
N GLU A 202 -20.28 -15.36 -5.15
CA GLU A 202 -20.97 -15.53 -6.43
C GLU A 202 -20.15 -14.99 -7.61
N LEU A 203 -19.50 -13.83 -7.44
CA LEU A 203 -18.58 -13.29 -8.43
C LEU A 203 -17.43 -14.27 -8.69
N ILE A 204 -16.84 -14.83 -7.63
CA ILE A 204 -15.72 -15.79 -7.75
C ILE A 204 -16.18 -17.03 -8.52
N ARG A 205 -17.38 -17.57 -8.23
CA ARG A 205 -17.94 -18.73 -8.93
C ARG A 205 -18.19 -18.44 -10.40
N GLU A 206 -18.82 -17.31 -10.71
CA GLU A 206 -19.19 -16.94 -12.09
C GLU A 206 -17.96 -16.59 -12.92
N TYR A 207 -17.05 -15.80 -12.36
CA TYR A 207 -15.89 -15.28 -13.07
C TYR A 207 -14.83 -16.38 -13.28
N LEU A 208 -14.48 -17.17 -12.26
CA LEU A 208 -13.43 -18.19 -12.40
C LEU A 208 -13.93 -19.54 -12.93
N GLY A 209 -15.19 -19.88 -12.65
CA GLY A 209 -15.70 -21.22 -12.89
C GLY A 209 -15.12 -22.28 -11.95
N ASP A 210 -15.70 -23.48 -11.99
CA ASP A 210 -15.35 -24.60 -11.13
C ASP A 210 -13.96 -25.16 -11.47
N PRO A 211 -12.99 -25.18 -10.53
CA PRO A 211 -11.64 -25.68 -10.80
C PRO A 211 -11.63 -27.13 -11.28
N ARG A 212 -12.61 -27.96 -10.88
CA ARG A 212 -12.70 -29.38 -11.27
C ARG A 212 -12.98 -29.57 -12.76
N ILE A 213 -13.49 -28.52 -13.42
CA ILE A 213 -13.79 -28.49 -14.85
C ILE A 213 -12.69 -27.71 -15.58
N MET A 214 -12.23 -26.61 -14.99
CA MET A 214 -11.31 -25.66 -15.62
C MET A 214 -9.85 -26.12 -15.59
N MET A 215 -9.43 -26.78 -14.50
CA MET A 215 -8.03 -27.16 -14.31
C MET A 215 -7.68 -28.43 -15.08
N ARG A 216 -6.57 -28.37 -15.82
CA ARG A 216 -6.02 -29.55 -16.50
C ARG A 216 -5.31 -30.45 -15.50
N ARG A 217 -5.76 -31.70 -15.38
CA ARG A 217 -5.02 -32.77 -14.72
C ARG A 217 -3.99 -33.36 -15.69
N VAL A 218 -2.70 -33.15 -15.40
CA VAL A 218 -1.58 -33.68 -16.20
C VAL A 218 -1.13 -35.05 -15.67
N PHE A 219 -1.09 -35.19 -14.35
CA PHE A 219 -0.89 -36.45 -13.66
C PHE A 219 -2.23 -37.14 -13.47
N ASP A 220 -2.56 -37.99 -14.43
CA ASP A 220 -3.73 -38.84 -14.43
C ASP A 220 -3.29 -40.30 -14.65
N THR A 221 -3.71 -41.20 -13.75
CA THR A 221 -3.38 -42.63 -13.87
C THR A 221 -4.16 -43.32 -14.98
N ASP A 222 -5.32 -42.78 -15.36
CA ASP A 222 -6.13 -43.30 -16.47
C ASP A 222 -5.58 -42.86 -17.84
N TYR A 223 -4.89 -41.71 -17.87
CA TYR A 223 -4.26 -41.12 -19.05
C TYR A 223 -2.79 -40.74 -18.78
N PRO A 224 -1.90 -41.73 -18.57
CA PRO A 224 -0.54 -41.47 -18.13
C PRO A 224 0.24 -40.66 -19.17
N LEU A 225 0.83 -39.56 -18.73
CA LEU A 225 1.67 -38.68 -19.55
C LEU A 225 3.04 -38.49 -18.89
N GLN A 226 4.10 -38.60 -19.69
CA GLN A 226 5.45 -38.22 -19.27
C GLN A 226 5.69 -36.74 -19.58
N VAL A 227 6.09 -35.95 -18.58
CA VAL A 227 6.40 -34.52 -18.71
C VAL A 227 7.77 -34.19 -18.13
N GLY A 228 8.45 -33.18 -18.68
CA GLY A 228 9.78 -32.77 -18.21
C GLY A 228 10.91 -33.72 -18.61
N VAL A 229 10.81 -34.36 -19.78
CA VAL A 229 11.85 -35.25 -20.30
C VAL A 229 13.10 -34.50 -20.72
N VAL A 230 14.24 -35.20 -20.78
CA VAL A 230 15.45 -34.69 -21.42
C VAL A 230 15.23 -34.66 -22.93
N GLN A 231 15.44 -33.49 -23.54
CA GLN A 231 15.34 -33.28 -24.99
C GLN A 231 16.72 -32.93 -25.56
N ASN A 232 17.05 -33.51 -26.70
CA ASN A 232 18.23 -33.10 -27.48
C ASN A 232 17.95 -31.80 -28.25
N GLN A 233 18.98 -31.27 -28.89
CA GLN A 233 19.05 -29.90 -29.41
C GLN A 233 17.93 -29.57 -30.41
N ASP A 234 17.60 -30.51 -31.29
CA ASP A 234 16.59 -30.35 -32.34
C ASP A 234 15.16 -30.22 -31.76
N ALA A 235 14.77 -31.15 -30.88
CA ALA A 235 13.47 -31.15 -30.24
C ALA A 235 13.30 -30.00 -29.25
N TYR A 236 14.36 -29.66 -28.50
CA TYR A 236 14.30 -28.59 -27.51
C TYR A 236 14.00 -27.22 -28.16
N MET A 237 14.69 -26.87 -29.25
CA MET A 237 14.46 -25.60 -29.94
C MET A 237 13.03 -25.51 -30.48
N GLN A 238 12.51 -26.60 -31.06
CA GLN A 238 11.13 -26.66 -31.56
C GLN A 238 10.11 -26.42 -30.44
N GLY A 239 10.24 -27.12 -29.31
CA GLY A 239 9.36 -26.92 -28.16
C GLY A 239 9.47 -25.51 -27.56
N LYS A 240 10.69 -25.00 -27.42
CA LYS A 240 10.96 -23.68 -26.82
C LYS A 240 10.48 -22.52 -27.69
N ILE A 241 10.46 -22.65 -29.02
CA ILE A 241 9.86 -21.66 -29.91
C ILE A 241 8.34 -21.86 -30.01
N GLY A 242 7.87 -23.11 -30.07
CA GLY A 242 6.44 -23.46 -30.19
C GLY A 242 5.56 -22.89 -29.08
N GLN A 243 6.11 -22.67 -27.87
CA GLN A 243 5.36 -22.02 -26.78
C GLN A 243 4.84 -20.60 -27.11
N ARG A 244 5.40 -19.92 -28.13
CA ARG A 244 4.92 -18.61 -28.62
C ARG A 244 3.43 -18.63 -28.99
N PHE A 245 2.91 -19.78 -29.43
CA PHE A 245 1.48 -19.99 -29.68
C PHE A 245 0.57 -19.55 -28.52
N PHE A 246 1.06 -19.65 -27.28
CA PHE A 246 0.36 -19.21 -26.07
C PHE A 246 0.69 -17.75 -25.75
N TYR A 247 1.98 -17.38 -25.68
CA TYR A 247 2.39 -16.04 -25.24
C TYR A 247 1.99 -14.92 -26.19
N ASP A 248 1.95 -15.15 -27.51
CA ASP A 248 1.57 -14.13 -28.49
C ASP A 248 0.09 -13.70 -28.32
N LYS A 249 -0.74 -14.51 -27.65
CA LYS A 249 -2.16 -14.21 -27.35
C LYS A 249 -2.37 -13.62 -25.96
N LEU A 250 -1.37 -13.72 -25.08
CA LEU A 250 -1.49 -13.35 -23.67
C LEU A 250 -1.93 -11.90 -23.44
N PRO A 251 -1.43 -10.88 -24.17
CA PRO A 251 -1.90 -9.49 -23.97
C PRO A 251 -3.41 -9.35 -24.19
N GLY A 252 -3.94 -9.95 -25.26
CA GLY A 252 -5.37 -9.92 -25.57
C GLY A 252 -6.20 -10.71 -24.55
N GLN A 253 -5.67 -11.81 -24.02
CA GLN A 253 -6.34 -12.59 -22.98
C GLN A 253 -6.39 -11.83 -21.64
N ILE A 254 -5.34 -11.08 -21.29
CA ILE A 254 -5.34 -10.20 -20.12
C ILE A 254 -6.40 -9.11 -20.28
N GLN A 255 -6.41 -8.40 -21.42
CA GLN A 255 -7.38 -7.36 -21.69
C GLN A 255 -8.83 -7.90 -21.65
N GLN A 256 -9.08 -9.03 -22.31
CA GLN A 256 -10.40 -9.67 -22.28
C GLN A 256 -10.86 -9.99 -20.85
N SER A 257 -9.94 -10.47 -20.01
CA SER A 257 -10.24 -10.80 -18.61
C SER A 257 -10.58 -9.54 -17.83
N MET A 258 -9.83 -8.46 -18.02
CA MET A 258 -10.13 -7.15 -17.42
C MET A 258 -11.49 -6.59 -17.88
N ASP A 259 -11.83 -6.74 -19.16
CA ASP A 259 -13.12 -6.31 -19.71
C ASP A 259 -14.30 -7.14 -19.15
N GLU A 260 -14.10 -8.45 -18.99
CA GLU A 260 -15.07 -9.34 -18.35
C GLU A 260 -15.28 -8.95 -16.89
N PHE A 261 -14.20 -8.67 -16.16
CA PHE A 261 -14.25 -8.19 -14.79
C PHE A 261 -15.01 -6.87 -14.67
N TYR A 262 -14.77 -5.91 -15.58
CA TYR A 262 -15.49 -4.64 -15.61
C TYR A 262 -17.00 -4.84 -15.83
N ARG A 263 -17.42 -5.71 -16.75
CA ARG A 263 -18.85 -5.98 -16.99
C ARG A 263 -19.57 -6.52 -15.75
N LEU A 264 -18.88 -7.28 -14.92
CA LEU A 264 -19.42 -7.89 -13.71
C LEU A 264 -19.41 -6.94 -12.51
N THR A 265 -18.40 -6.08 -12.41
CA THR A 265 -18.09 -5.36 -11.17
C THR A 265 -18.17 -3.85 -11.27
N GLY A 266 -18.10 -3.30 -12.48
CA GLY A 266 -17.96 -1.87 -12.75
C GLY A 266 -16.56 -1.31 -12.50
N ARG A 267 -15.59 -2.15 -12.09
CA ARG A 267 -14.20 -1.74 -11.86
C ARG A 267 -13.38 -2.06 -13.09
N ARG A 268 -12.83 -1.01 -13.73
CA ARG A 268 -12.12 -1.12 -15.00
C ARG A 268 -10.62 -1.19 -14.76
N TYR A 269 -9.99 -2.12 -15.47
CA TYR A 269 -8.53 -2.24 -15.59
C TYR A 269 -8.18 -2.30 -17.08
N ASP A 270 -6.98 -1.88 -17.41
CA ASP A 270 -6.39 -1.98 -18.75
C ASP A 270 -4.90 -2.35 -18.56
N LEU A 271 -4.19 -2.71 -19.63
CA LEU A 271 -2.76 -3.07 -19.52
C LEU A 271 -1.89 -1.91 -18.97
N ILE A 272 -2.33 -0.68 -19.21
CA ILE A 272 -1.83 0.56 -18.61
C ILE A 272 -3.03 1.39 -18.15
N GLU A 273 -2.86 2.18 -17.10
CA GLU A 273 -3.85 3.18 -16.71
C GLU A 273 -3.30 4.57 -17.01
N ASN A 274 -4.07 5.33 -17.78
CA ASN A 274 -3.73 6.70 -18.16
C ASN A 274 -4.48 7.68 -17.27
N VAL A 275 -3.76 8.59 -16.62
CA VAL A 275 -4.34 9.67 -15.84
C VAL A 275 -3.93 11.00 -16.46
N GLN A 276 -4.94 11.74 -16.95
CA GLN A 276 -4.77 13.05 -17.58
C GLN A 276 -3.79 13.08 -18.78
N MET A 277 -3.83 12.03 -19.61
CA MET A 277 -2.96 11.91 -20.78
C MET A 277 -3.53 12.51 -22.08
N ASP A 278 -4.83 12.83 -22.13
CA ASP A 278 -5.51 13.29 -23.36
C ASP A 278 -4.88 14.56 -23.97
N ASP A 279 -4.39 15.47 -23.12
CA ASP A 279 -3.75 16.72 -23.52
C ASP A 279 -2.28 16.82 -23.06
N ALA A 280 -1.72 15.73 -22.52
CA ALA A 280 -0.41 15.74 -21.89
C ALA A 280 0.74 15.99 -22.88
N GLU A 281 1.55 17.00 -22.58
CA GLU A 281 2.81 17.29 -23.26
C GLU A 281 4.01 16.62 -22.56
N TYR A 282 3.82 16.15 -21.33
CA TYR A 282 4.81 15.43 -20.54
C TYR A 282 4.13 14.27 -19.81
N ALA A 283 4.88 13.23 -19.45
CA ALA A 283 4.34 12.12 -18.66
C ALA A 283 5.30 11.60 -17.58
N ILE A 284 4.74 11.13 -16.48
CA ILE A 284 5.43 10.25 -15.52
C ILE A 284 4.98 8.83 -15.78
N ILE A 285 5.93 7.89 -15.83
CA ILE A 285 5.66 6.46 -16.00
C ILE A 285 6.14 5.75 -14.72
N ALA A 286 5.27 4.98 -14.08
CA ALA A 286 5.59 4.26 -12.84
C ALA A 286 4.78 2.96 -12.70
N MET A 287 5.13 2.15 -11.70
CA MET A 287 4.43 0.92 -11.32
C MET A 287 4.08 0.93 -9.83
N GLY A 288 3.04 0.18 -9.46
CA GLY A 288 2.66 -0.02 -8.06
C GLY A 288 2.26 1.29 -7.38
N THR A 289 2.48 1.39 -6.07
CA THR A 289 2.02 2.54 -5.26
C THR A 289 2.72 3.85 -5.59
N LEU A 290 3.89 3.81 -6.26
CA LEU A 290 4.55 5.01 -6.79
C LEU A 290 3.66 5.75 -7.80
N SER A 291 2.87 5.00 -8.58
CA SER A 291 1.96 5.60 -9.56
C SER A 291 0.84 6.40 -8.89
N GLU A 292 0.24 5.91 -7.79
CA GLU A 292 -0.78 6.66 -7.04
C GLU A 292 -0.21 7.93 -6.41
N THR A 293 1.00 7.86 -5.84
CA THR A 293 1.68 9.05 -5.34
C THR A 293 1.92 10.07 -6.46
N ALA A 294 2.35 9.63 -7.65
CA ALA A 294 2.49 10.52 -8.80
C ALA A 294 1.15 11.15 -9.20
N VAL A 295 0.07 10.36 -9.25
CA VAL A 295 -1.29 10.85 -9.54
C VAL A 295 -1.76 11.86 -8.49
N SER A 296 -1.43 11.68 -7.21
CA SER A 296 -1.81 12.65 -6.17
C SER A 296 -1.23 14.04 -6.43
N ALA A 297 -0.05 14.13 -7.05
CA ALA A 297 0.66 15.38 -7.24
C ALA A 297 0.32 16.10 -8.54
N ILE A 298 -0.24 15.43 -9.57
CA ILE A 298 -0.32 16.02 -10.92
C ILE A 298 -1.23 17.25 -11.00
N ASP A 299 -2.32 17.30 -10.23
CA ASP A 299 -3.21 18.47 -10.21
C ASP A 299 -2.47 19.69 -9.66
N SER A 300 -1.77 19.54 -8.52
CA SER A 300 -0.92 20.58 -7.97
C SER A 300 0.22 20.98 -8.91
N VAL A 301 0.85 20.02 -9.61
CA VAL A 301 1.89 20.31 -10.61
C VAL A 301 1.32 21.13 -11.76
N ARG A 302 0.14 20.76 -12.28
CA ARG A 302 -0.55 21.48 -13.36
C ARG A 302 -0.86 22.91 -12.94
N ASP A 303 -1.36 23.10 -11.73
CA ASP A 303 -1.72 24.41 -11.18
C ASP A 303 -0.50 25.29 -10.92
N VAL A 304 0.56 24.74 -10.33
CA VAL A 304 1.76 25.51 -9.96
C VAL A 304 2.67 25.81 -11.15
N LEU A 305 2.88 24.83 -12.04
CA LEU A 305 3.81 24.97 -13.18
C LEU A 305 3.13 25.35 -14.49
N GLY A 306 1.79 25.29 -14.58
CA GLY A 306 1.04 25.56 -15.81
C GLY A 306 1.35 24.56 -16.95
N VAL A 307 1.78 23.34 -16.61
CA VAL A 307 2.23 22.32 -17.57
C VAL A 307 1.18 21.23 -17.75
N LYS A 308 0.96 20.79 -18.98
CA LYS A 308 0.11 19.62 -19.26
C LYS A 308 0.90 18.34 -19.02
N ILE A 309 0.85 17.84 -17.79
CA ILE A 309 1.48 16.58 -17.35
C ILE A 309 0.41 15.51 -17.17
N GLY A 310 0.74 14.25 -17.45
CA GLY A 310 -0.08 13.10 -17.09
C GLY A 310 0.74 11.99 -16.44
N VAL A 311 0.07 10.91 -16.01
CA VAL A 311 0.70 9.71 -15.45
C VAL A 311 0.26 8.50 -16.25
N VAL A 312 1.21 7.60 -16.52
CA VAL A 312 0.95 6.27 -17.05
C VAL A 312 1.37 5.26 -15.97
N ASN A 313 0.39 4.59 -15.36
CA ASN A 313 0.64 3.45 -14.49
C ASN A 313 0.73 2.18 -15.34
N ILE A 314 1.82 1.42 -15.19
CA ILE A 314 1.98 0.13 -15.86
C ILE A 314 1.35 -0.95 -14.99
N VAL A 315 0.17 -1.43 -15.39
CA VAL A 315 -0.53 -2.53 -14.69
C VAL A 315 0.05 -3.87 -15.12
N SER A 316 0.19 -4.12 -16.42
CA SER A 316 0.87 -5.30 -16.93
C SER A 316 2.33 -4.98 -17.21
N TYR A 317 3.27 -5.50 -16.41
CA TYR A 317 4.69 -5.38 -16.72
C TYR A 317 5.15 -6.47 -17.70
N ARG A 318 4.59 -7.68 -17.54
CA ARG A 318 4.76 -8.80 -18.48
C ARG A 318 3.38 -9.40 -18.81
N PRO A 319 3.04 -9.55 -20.10
CA PRO A 319 3.74 -9.04 -21.28
C PRO A 319 3.78 -7.51 -21.28
N PHE A 320 4.88 -6.92 -21.74
CA PHE A 320 5.05 -5.47 -21.68
C PHE A 320 4.11 -4.75 -22.68
N PRO A 321 3.34 -3.73 -22.26
CA PRO A 321 2.27 -3.10 -23.05
C PRO A 321 2.83 -2.02 -23.98
N ALA A 322 3.79 -2.42 -24.82
CA ALA A 322 4.58 -1.50 -25.64
C ALA A 322 3.73 -0.62 -26.57
N GLU A 323 2.75 -1.21 -27.27
CA GLU A 323 1.88 -0.48 -28.21
C GLU A 323 0.99 0.54 -27.48
N ALA A 324 0.32 0.11 -26.41
CA ALA A 324 -0.54 0.98 -25.61
C ALA A 324 0.25 2.13 -24.98
N LEU A 325 1.45 1.84 -24.45
CA LEU A 325 2.33 2.84 -23.87
C LEU A 325 2.75 3.88 -24.90
N VAL A 326 3.25 3.44 -26.07
CA VAL A 326 3.66 4.36 -27.15
C VAL A 326 2.49 5.22 -27.59
N SER A 327 1.30 4.62 -27.73
CA SER A 327 0.10 5.38 -28.09
C SER A 327 -0.25 6.47 -27.07
N ALA A 328 -0.06 6.18 -25.78
CA ALA A 328 -0.31 7.14 -24.71
C ALA A 328 0.70 8.31 -24.71
N ILE A 329 1.98 8.06 -24.99
CA ILE A 329 3.05 9.08 -24.87
C ILE A 329 3.51 9.68 -26.19
N LYS A 330 2.91 9.32 -27.34
CA LYS A 330 3.35 9.77 -28.68
C LYS A 330 3.39 11.29 -28.88
N ASN A 331 2.59 12.03 -28.14
CA ASN A 331 2.51 13.49 -28.20
C ASN A 331 3.36 14.20 -27.14
N CYS A 332 4.00 13.44 -26.25
CA CYS A 332 4.82 14.00 -25.19
C CYS A 332 6.18 14.50 -25.74
N LYS A 333 6.68 15.59 -25.18
CA LYS A 333 8.01 16.16 -25.42
C LYS A 333 9.07 15.50 -24.55
N GLY A 334 8.67 15.03 -23.37
CA GLY A 334 9.53 14.33 -22.43
C GLY A 334 8.73 13.44 -21.50
N VAL A 335 9.37 12.38 -21.03
CA VAL A 335 8.81 11.46 -20.04
C VAL A 335 9.84 11.19 -18.95
N SER A 336 9.36 10.95 -17.73
CA SER A 336 10.21 10.50 -16.62
C SER A 336 9.70 9.17 -16.11
N VAL A 337 10.55 8.15 -16.20
CA VAL A 337 10.27 6.81 -15.69
C VAL A 337 10.81 6.72 -14.27
N ILE A 338 9.94 6.43 -13.30
CA ILE A 338 10.33 6.31 -11.88
C ILE A 338 10.21 4.84 -11.48
N GLU A 339 11.32 4.28 -11.02
CA GLU A 339 11.44 2.86 -10.70
C GLU A 339 11.83 2.65 -9.23
N ARG A 340 11.26 1.59 -8.64
CA ARG A 340 11.57 1.14 -7.28
C ARG A 340 12.71 0.12 -7.27
N CYS A 341 13.72 0.34 -8.11
CA CYS A 341 14.93 -0.45 -8.21
C CYS A 341 16.08 0.44 -8.73
N ASP A 342 17.31 -0.01 -8.52
CA ASP A 342 18.50 0.62 -9.08
C ASP A 342 19.50 -0.47 -9.48
N ILE A 343 19.78 -0.59 -10.79
CA ILE A 343 20.67 -1.62 -11.35
C ILE A 343 21.77 -0.91 -12.18
N PRO A 344 22.86 -0.44 -11.54
CA PRO A 344 23.85 0.41 -12.19
C PRO A 344 24.62 -0.23 -13.37
N THR A 345 24.57 -1.55 -13.50
CA THR A 345 25.24 -2.28 -14.59
C THR A 345 24.40 -2.38 -15.86
N MET A 346 23.11 -2.03 -15.81
CA MET A 346 22.25 -1.94 -16.99
C MET A 346 22.44 -0.59 -17.69
N VAL A 347 22.04 -0.52 -18.97
CA VAL A 347 22.06 0.74 -19.73
C VAL A 347 21.17 1.78 -19.05
N ASP A 348 19.97 1.35 -18.66
CA ASP A 348 19.04 2.02 -17.76
C ASP A 348 18.29 0.96 -16.94
N ASN A 349 17.53 1.38 -15.94
CA ASN A 349 16.73 0.46 -15.14
C ASN A 349 15.68 -0.29 -16.01
N PRO A 350 15.18 -1.46 -15.56
CA PRO A 350 14.41 -2.38 -16.41
C PRO A 350 13.18 -1.78 -17.09
N LEU A 351 12.35 -1.04 -16.37
CA LEU A 351 11.17 -0.40 -16.97
C LEU A 351 11.60 0.67 -17.96
N THR A 352 12.57 1.53 -17.62
CA THR A 352 13.12 2.54 -18.54
C THR A 352 13.62 1.89 -19.82
N THR A 353 14.36 0.77 -19.71
CA THR A 353 14.86 0.02 -20.86
C THR A 353 13.72 -0.47 -21.76
N ASP A 354 12.64 -1.01 -21.18
CA ASP A 354 11.47 -1.46 -21.93
C ASP A 354 10.73 -0.29 -22.61
N VAL A 355 10.62 0.87 -21.95
CA VAL A 355 10.07 2.11 -22.54
C VAL A 355 10.90 2.56 -23.74
N GLU A 356 12.21 2.67 -23.58
CA GLU A 356 13.11 3.11 -24.66
C GLU A 356 13.11 2.12 -25.83
N ALA A 357 13.05 0.81 -25.56
CA ALA A 357 12.92 -0.22 -26.60
C ALA A 357 11.58 -0.14 -27.34
N ALA A 358 10.46 0.17 -26.65
CA ALA A 358 9.17 0.37 -27.28
C ALA A 358 9.16 1.61 -28.19
N LEU A 359 9.75 2.72 -27.73
CA LEU A 359 9.91 3.94 -28.53
C LEU A 359 10.77 3.69 -29.78
N ALA A 360 11.86 2.92 -29.66
CA ALA A 360 12.71 2.56 -30.80
C ALA A 360 11.94 1.76 -31.86
N LYS A 361 11.13 0.77 -31.44
CA LYS A 361 10.25 0.01 -32.36
C LYS A 361 9.24 0.90 -33.09
N ALA A 362 8.68 1.88 -32.39
CA ALA A 362 7.75 2.85 -32.98
C ALA A 362 8.41 3.74 -34.05
N VAL A 363 9.67 4.14 -33.84
CA VAL A 363 10.45 4.89 -34.85
C VAL A 363 10.80 4.01 -36.06
N MET A 364 11.13 2.75 -35.83
CA MET A 364 11.37 1.77 -36.91
C MET A 364 10.12 1.49 -37.74
N GLY A 365 8.92 1.85 -37.27
CA GLY A 365 7.66 1.58 -37.93
C GLY A 365 7.27 0.11 -37.89
N ILE A 366 7.58 -0.57 -36.78
CA ILE A 366 7.12 -1.94 -36.53
C ILE A 366 5.60 -1.98 -36.47
N ASP A 367 4.99 -2.96 -37.12
CA ASP A 367 3.53 -3.16 -37.12
C ASP A 367 2.96 -3.18 -35.69
N GLY A 368 1.80 -2.56 -35.50
CA GLY A 368 1.13 -2.40 -34.19
C GLY A 368 1.47 -1.09 -33.47
N PHE A 369 2.61 -0.47 -33.78
CA PHE A 369 3.01 0.79 -33.13
C PHE A 369 2.51 2.03 -33.88
N ASP A 370 2.08 3.04 -33.12
CA ASP A 370 1.93 4.41 -33.65
C ASP A 370 3.31 4.92 -34.11
N LYS A 371 3.50 5.12 -35.42
CA LYS A 371 4.80 5.52 -35.99
C LYS A 371 5.25 6.87 -35.44
N LEU A 372 6.43 6.89 -34.83
CA LEU A 372 7.04 8.12 -34.30
C LEU A 372 8.06 8.70 -35.28
N THR A 373 8.06 10.03 -35.39
CA THR A 373 9.11 10.78 -36.12
C THR A 373 10.10 11.46 -35.17
N THR A 374 9.68 11.68 -33.92
CA THR A 374 10.49 12.20 -32.82
C THR A 374 10.24 11.37 -31.58
N ILE A 375 11.27 11.16 -30.77
CA ILE A 375 11.17 10.43 -29.50
C ILE A 375 11.12 11.45 -28.36
N PRO A 376 10.20 11.32 -27.38
CA PRO A 376 10.23 12.14 -26.16
C PRO A 376 11.58 11.98 -25.45
N TYR A 377 12.09 13.04 -24.85
CA TYR A 377 13.28 12.91 -24.00
C TYR A 377 12.95 12.06 -22.76
N VAL A 378 13.64 10.94 -22.57
CA VAL A 378 13.43 10.02 -21.45
C VAL A 378 14.40 10.35 -20.31
N CYS A 379 13.86 10.66 -19.14
CA CYS A 379 14.59 10.68 -17.88
C CYS A 379 14.31 9.39 -17.10
N SER A 380 15.32 8.86 -16.41
CA SER A 380 15.23 7.68 -15.56
C SER A 380 15.45 8.06 -14.10
N GLY A 381 14.58 7.58 -13.21
CA GLY A 381 14.60 7.91 -11.80
C GLY A 381 14.56 6.66 -10.93
N ALA A 382 15.42 6.60 -9.91
CA ALA A 382 15.32 5.61 -8.84
C ALA A 382 14.74 6.25 -7.57
N ALA A 383 13.66 5.67 -7.04
CA ALA A 383 12.94 6.18 -5.88
C ALA A 383 12.21 5.08 -5.12
N GLY A 384 11.93 5.28 -3.83
CA GLY A 384 11.11 4.33 -3.09
C GLY A 384 11.79 3.02 -2.70
N LEU A 385 13.09 2.84 -2.98
CA LEU A 385 13.87 1.66 -2.60
C LEU A 385 13.84 1.50 -1.08
N GLY A 386 13.50 0.30 -0.61
CA GLY A 386 13.38 0.02 0.82
C GLY A 386 12.27 0.83 1.51
N SER A 387 11.19 1.14 0.79
CA SER A 387 10.12 2.06 1.22
C SER A 387 10.61 3.44 1.69
N ARG A 388 11.73 3.93 1.15
CA ARG A 388 12.10 5.34 1.33
C ARG A 388 11.00 6.24 0.80
N ASP A 389 10.62 7.27 1.54
CA ASP A 389 9.50 8.11 1.16
C ASP A 389 9.70 8.78 -0.20
N THR A 390 8.66 8.75 -1.02
CA THR A 390 8.55 9.55 -2.24
C THR A 390 7.30 10.39 -2.07
N THR A 391 7.48 11.69 -1.90
CA THR A 391 6.40 12.64 -1.58
C THR A 391 5.93 13.39 -2.83
N PRO A 392 4.76 14.03 -2.81
CA PRO A 392 4.31 14.91 -3.89
C PRO A 392 5.32 16.00 -4.25
N GLY A 393 6.05 16.56 -3.29
CA GLY A 393 7.13 17.52 -3.52
C GLY A 393 8.24 16.95 -4.40
N HIS A 394 8.60 15.68 -4.22
CA HIS A 394 9.55 15.01 -5.12
C HIS A 394 9.00 14.88 -6.55
N ILE A 395 7.70 14.61 -6.71
CA ILE A 395 7.06 14.51 -8.03
C ILE A 395 7.13 15.84 -8.77
N ILE A 396 6.92 16.96 -8.07
CA ILE A 396 7.13 18.30 -8.66
C ILE A 396 8.57 18.46 -9.14
N SER A 397 9.56 18.08 -8.33
CA SER A 397 10.98 18.16 -8.72
C SER A 397 11.31 17.29 -9.94
N VAL A 398 10.69 16.12 -10.08
CA VAL A 398 10.81 15.29 -11.29
C VAL A 398 10.32 16.05 -12.53
N VAL A 399 9.16 16.70 -12.45
CA VAL A 399 8.60 17.45 -13.58
C VAL A 399 9.47 18.65 -13.94
N ARG A 400 9.96 19.39 -12.94
CA ARG A 400 10.92 20.50 -13.16
C ARG A 400 12.20 20.04 -13.85
N ASN A 401 12.76 18.91 -13.42
CA ASN A 401 13.95 18.29 -14.02
C ASN A 401 13.69 17.88 -15.48
N MET A 402 12.58 17.19 -15.72
CA MET A 402 12.16 16.74 -17.06
C MET A 402 12.01 17.91 -18.04
N MET A 403 11.40 19.00 -17.60
CA MET A 403 11.22 20.24 -18.36
C MET A 403 12.51 21.07 -18.47
N ASN A 404 13.59 20.69 -17.77
CA ASN A 404 14.85 21.42 -17.69
C ASN A 404 14.67 22.89 -17.25
N LEU A 405 13.76 23.16 -16.31
CA LEU A 405 13.45 24.54 -15.89
C LEU A 405 14.67 25.25 -15.28
N ASP A 406 15.55 24.50 -14.61
CA ASP A 406 16.74 25.03 -13.94
C ASP A 406 18.01 25.00 -14.82
N GLY A 407 17.89 24.59 -16.09
CA GLY A 407 19.01 24.50 -17.03
C GLY A 407 20.04 23.41 -16.72
N LYS A 408 19.79 22.55 -15.72
CA LYS A 408 20.68 21.50 -15.23
C LYS A 408 20.00 20.12 -15.20
N ARG A 409 19.19 19.80 -16.22
CA ARG A 409 18.48 18.51 -16.32
C ARG A 409 19.43 17.33 -16.12
N LYS A 410 19.09 16.47 -15.17
CA LYS A 410 19.71 15.17 -14.96
C LYS A 410 18.91 14.12 -15.75
N ARG A 411 19.58 13.39 -16.66
CA ARG A 411 18.96 12.26 -17.36
C ARG A 411 18.59 11.17 -16.34
N PHE A 412 19.57 10.77 -15.54
CA PHE A 412 19.37 9.87 -14.41
C PHE A 412 19.30 10.67 -13.11
N PHE A 413 18.33 10.39 -12.26
CA PHE A 413 18.16 11.06 -10.98
C PHE A 413 17.73 10.10 -9.87
N THR A 414 17.89 10.54 -8.61
CA THR A 414 17.37 9.83 -7.43
C THR A 414 16.46 10.76 -6.63
N LEU A 415 15.60 10.21 -5.78
CA LEU A 415 14.71 10.98 -4.90
C LEU A 415 14.98 10.63 -3.43
N ALA A 416 14.70 11.59 -2.53
CA ALA A 416 14.70 11.41 -1.07
C ALA A 416 16.01 10.96 -0.39
N ILE A 417 17.16 11.14 -1.06
CA ILE A 417 18.49 10.85 -0.52
C ILE A 417 19.43 12.03 -0.72
N ASP A 418 20.47 12.13 0.11
CA ASP A 418 21.58 13.04 -0.12
C ASP A 418 22.60 12.40 -1.06
N HIS A 419 22.55 12.76 -2.33
CA HIS A 419 23.44 12.24 -3.37
C HIS A 419 23.57 13.21 -4.54
N PRO A 420 24.69 13.26 -5.28
CA PRO A 420 24.83 14.15 -6.44
C PRO A 420 23.78 13.95 -7.55
N THR A 421 23.13 12.79 -7.62
CA THR A 421 22.02 12.53 -8.57
C THR A 421 20.66 12.97 -8.03
N ALA A 422 20.55 13.32 -6.75
CA ALA A 422 19.27 13.62 -6.12
C ALA A 422 18.62 14.88 -6.69
N LEU A 423 17.29 14.90 -6.77
CA LEU A 423 16.52 16.11 -7.02
C LEU A 423 16.09 16.74 -5.69
N GLU A 424 16.31 18.04 -5.56
CA GLU A 424 15.92 18.80 -4.37
C GLU A 424 14.43 19.08 -4.37
N VAL A 425 13.78 18.92 -3.22
CA VAL A 425 12.38 19.30 -3.02
C VAL A 425 12.32 20.79 -2.70
N ILE A 426 11.62 21.54 -3.56
CA ILE A 426 11.46 22.99 -3.38
C ILE A 426 10.23 23.29 -2.51
N GLU A 427 9.17 22.52 -2.70
CA GLU A 427 7.90 22.69 -2.02
C GLU A 427 7.23 21.33 -1.78
N GLU A 428 6.35 21.29 -0.78
CA GLU A 428 5.61 20.10 -0.41
C GLU A 428 4.11 20.45 -0.33
N PRO A 429 3.35 20.26 -1.42
CA PRO A 429 1.94 20.64 -1.47
C PRO A 429 1.09 19.69 -0.62
N ASP A 430 -0.02 20.22 -0.08
CA ASP A 430 -1.07 19.37 0.46
C ASP A 430 -1.94 18.87 -0.71
N VAL A 431 -1.84 17.59 -1.01
CA VAL A 431 -2.57 16.91 -2.10
C VAL A 431 -3.68 16.00 -1.56
N ARG A 432 -3.96 16.06 -0.27
CA ARG A 432 -5.02 15.25 0.33
C ARG A 432 -6.39 15.73 -0.17
N PRO A 433 -7.38 14.85 -0.32
CA PRO A 433 -8.73 15.27 -0.69
C PRO A 433 -9.27 16.36 0.26
N PRO A 434 -10.06 17.33 -0.23
CA PRO A 434 -10.60 18.39 0.61
C PRO A 434 -11.40 17.85 1.81
N GLY A 435 -11.14 18.41 2.99
CA GLY A 435 -11.77 17.96 4.23
C GLY A 435 -11.13 16.72 4.86
N SER A 436 -9.97 16.28 4.34
CA SER A 436 -9.17 15.23 4.96
C SER A 436 -8.71 15.60 6.36
N PHE A 437 -8.44 14.57 7.17
CA PHE A 437 -7.87 14.70 8.50
C PHE A 437 -6.83 13.60 8.73
N SER A 438 -5.63 14.02 9.10
CA SER A 438 -4.45 13.19 9.21
C SER A 438 -3.94 13.15 10.64
N VAL A 439 -3.54 11.95 11.05
CA VAL A 439 -3.02 11.63 12.37
C VAL A 439 -1.64 11.02 12.21
N ARG A 440 -0.66 11.57 12.93
CA ARG A 440 0.64 10.92 13.14
C ARG A 440 0.80 10.62 14.62
N ALA A 441 0.61 9.36 14.98
CA ALA A 441 0.77 8.91 16.35
C ALA A 441 2.22 8.48 16.60
N HIS A 442 2.83 9.03 17.65
CA HIS A 442 4.12 8.60 18.16
C HIS A 442 3.90 7.68 19.37
N SER A 443 4.54 6.51 19.33
CA SER A 443 4.40 5.50 20.37
C SER A 443 5.64 4.62 20.47
N VAL A 444 5.54 3.54 21.25
CA VAL A 444 6.61 2.56 21.48
C VAL A 444 6.16 1.17 21.00
N GLY A 445 7.08 0.45 20.35
CA GLY A 445 6.87 -0.92 19.91
C GLY A 445 6.41 -1.82 21.06
N GLY A 446 5.23 -2.42 20.93
CA GLY A 446 4.59 -3.26 21.95
C GLY A 446 3.39 -2.63 22.67
N TYR A 447 3.17 -1.32 22.52
CA TYR A 447 2.05 -0.59 23.15
C TYR A 447 0.72 -0.74 22.39
N GLY A 448 0.66 -1.57 21.34
CA GLY A 448 -0.57 -1.86 20.61
C GLY A 448 -1.03 -0.77 19.63
N THR A 449 -0.21 0.26 19.38
CA THR A 449 -0.57 1.44 18.57
C THR A 449 -1.01 1.12 17.13
N ILE A 450 -0.43 0.10 16.50
CA ILE A 450 -0.87 -0.35 15.19
C ILE A 450 -2.34 -0.80 15.25
N THR A 451 -2.68 -1.67 16.19
CA THR A 451 -4.06 -2.12 16.42
C THR A 451 -4.98 -0.95 16.74
N THR A 452 -4.53 0.00 17.56
CA THR A 452 -5.28 1.22 17.88
C THR A 452 -5.61 2.02 16.64
N ASN A 453 -4.63 2.28 15.77
CA ASN A 453 -4.88 2.98 14.51
C ASN A 453 -5.87 2.22 13.62
N LYS A 454 -5.77 0.88 13.54
CA LYS A 454 -6.75 0.05 12.80
C LYS A 454 -8.17 0.27 13.35
N ILE A 455 -8.33 0.31 14.68
CA ILE A 455 -9.60 0.52 15.35
C ILE A 455 -10.14 1.93 15.12
N ILE A 456 -9.31 2.97 15.31
CA ILE A 456 -9.71 4.37 15.06
C ILE A 456 -10.13 4.54 13.60
N ALA A 457 -9.35 4.02 12.65
CA ALA A 457 -9.68 4.07 11.21
C ALA A 457 -11.04 3.41 10.94
N SER A 458 -11.22 2.18 11.42
CA SER A 458 -12.48 1.44 11.20
C SER A 458 -13.68 2.14 11.84
N MET A 459 -13.51 2.76 13.01
CA MET A 459 -14.56 3.54 13.66
C MET A 459 -14.92 4.80 12.90
N LEU A 460 -13.94 5.51 12.35
CA LEU A 460 -14.20 6.68 11.51
C LEU A 460 -15.00 6.30 10.25
N GLY A 461 -14.66 5.16 9.65
CA GLY A 461 -15.44 4.58 8.55
C GLY A 461 -16.87 4.19 8.97
N ASP A 462 -17.01 3.41 10.04
CA ASP A 462 -18.31 2.85 10.47
C ASP A 462 -19.27 3.91 11.04
N ILE A 463 -18.76 4.94 11.73
CA ILE A 463 -19.57 5.96 12.41
C ILE A 463 -19.82 7.18 11.51
N PHE A 464 -18.80 7.65 10.79
CA PHE A 464 -18.86 8.90 10.03
C PHE A 464 -18.82 8.69 8.51
N ASN A 465 -18.79 7.43 8.03
CA ASN A 465 -18.73 7.07 6.62
C ASN A 465 -17.54 7.67 5.88
N PHE A 466 -16.41 7.83 6.58
CA PHE A 466 -15.17 8.29 5.97
C PHE A 466 -14.44 7.18 5.23
N LYS A 467 -13.75 7.56 4.16
CA LYS A 467 -12.71 6.74 3.57
C LYS A 467 -11.45 6.86 4.40
N VAL A 468 -10.73 5.76 4.57
CA VAL A 468 -9.59 5.67 5.47
C VAL A 468 -8.40 5.09 4.74
N GLN A 469 -7.22 5.61 5.07
CA GLN A 469 -5.95 5.00 4.75
C GLN A 469 -5.09 5.00 6.02
N ALA A 470 -4.58 3.85 6.43
CA ALA A 470 -3.69 3.75 7.58
C ALA A 470 -2.42 2.98 7.21
N ALA A 471 -1.27 3.62 7.42
CA ALA A 471 0.04 3.07 7.11
C ALA A 471 0.85 2.98 8.42
N PRO A 472 0.89 1.81 9.08
CA PRO A 472 1.75 1.62 10.23
C PRO A 472 3.22 1.50 9.78
N LYS A 473 4.13 2.23 10.43
CA LYS A 473 5.58 2.07 10.19
C LYS A 473 6.10 0.93 11.05
N TYR A 474 6.75 -0.03 10.41
CA TYR A 474 7.40 -1.15 11.09
C TYR A 474 8.91 -0.93 11.07
N GLY A 475 9.54 -0.92 12.23
CA GLY A 475 11.00 -0.96 12.35
C GLY A 475 11.53 -2.39 12.39
N SER A 476 12.87 -2.53 12.38
CA SER A 476 13.56 -3.82 12.56
C SER A 476 13.35 -4.43 13.96
N GLU A 477 12.92 -3.62 14.92
CA GLU A 477 13.00 -3.96 16.33
C GLU A 477 11.66 -4.49 16.86
N LYS A 478 11.74 -5.59 17.62
CA LYS A 478 10.54 -6.34 18.02
C LYS A 478 9.70 -5.61 19.09
N LYS A 479 10.32 -4.84 20.00
CA LYS A 479 9.68 -4.08 21.08
C LYS A 479 10.60 -2.97 21.61
N GLY A 480 10.01 -1.94 22.21
CA GLY A 480 10.72 -0.98 23.07
C GLY A 480 11.31 0.25 22.38
N LEU A 481 11.33 0.30 21.05
CA LEU A 481 11.76 1.50 20.32
C LEU A 481 10.57 2.35 19.84
N PRO A 482 10.80 3.66 19.63
CA PRO A 482 9.83 4.55 19.04
C PRO A 482 9.28 4.05 17.71
N THR A 483 7.99 4.21 17.50
CA THR A 483 7.28 3.85 16.27
C THR A 483 6.25 4.91 15.95
N ASN A 484 6.16 5.25 14.66
CA ASN A 484 5.15 6.15 14.15
C ASN A 484 4.09 5.36 13.40
N THR A 485 2.85 5.80 13.52
CA THR A 485 1.75 5.27 12.73
C THR A 485 0.95 6.40 12.12
N TYR A 486 0.59 6.22 10.86
CA TYR A 486 -0.08 7.23 10.06
C TYR A 486 -1.52 6.79 9.80
N LEU A 487 -2.44 7.74 9.87
CA LEU A 487 -3.85 7.56 9.51
C LEU A 487 -4.31 8.82 8.82
N THR A 488 -4.90 8.69 7.65
CA THR A 488 -5.63 9.77 6.98
C THR A 488 -7.06 9.30 6.75
N VAL A 489 -8.01 10.18 7.03
CA VAL A 489 -9.42 9.97 6.70
C VAL A 489 -9.93 11.10 5.84
N THR A 490 -10.87 10.79 4.95
CA THR A 490 -11.51 11.77 4.09
C THR A 490 -13.01 11.50 3.94
N PRO A 491 -13.87 12.54 3.91
CA PRO A 491 -15.29 12.37 3.57
C PRO A 491 -15.51 12.11 2.07
N VAL A 492 -14.54 12.42 1.21
CA VAL A 492 -14.68 12.38 -0.25
C VAL A 492 -13.46 11.77 -0.95
N GLY A 493 -13.70 11.16 -2.11
CA GLY A 493 -12.63 10.64 -2.96
C GLY A 493 -11.81 9.54 -2.29
N LYS A 494 -10.56 9.40 -2.74
CA LYS A 494 -9.58 8.41 -2.28
C LYS A 494 -8.29 9.12 -1.86
N ILE A 495 -7.58 8.56 -0.88
CA ILE A 495 -6.26 9.00 -0.47
C ILE A 495 -5.24 8.25 -1.33
N LEU A 496 -4.37 8.98 -2.03
CA LEU A 496 -3.46 8.42 -3.05
C LEU A 496 -1.98 8.50 -2.65
N THR A 497 -1.67 9.03 -1.47
CA THR A 497 -0.29 9.25 -1.00
C THR A 497 0.23 8.03 -0.23
N HIS A 498 1.30 7.41 -0.72
CA HIS A 498 1.96 6.26 -0.05
C HIS A 498 3.32 6.64 0.52
N CYS A 499 3.32 7.64 1.41
CA CYS A 499 4.52 8.17 2.07
C CYS A 499 4.17 8.71 3.47
N GLU A 500 5.19 9.09 4.23
CA GLU A 500 4.98 9.79 5.50
C GLU A 500 4.21 11.10 5.33
N LEU A 501 3.29 11.33 6.27
CA LEU A 501 2.40 12.49 6.24
C LEU A 501 3.19 13.78 6.50
N GLN A 502 3.15 14.68 5.52
CA GLN A 502 3.78 16.00 5.58
C GLN A 502 2.85 17.06 6.19
N GLN A 503 1.54 16.79 6.17
CA GLN A 503 0.51 17.61 6.79
C GLN A 503 -0.33 16.75 7.73
N VAL A 504 -0.41 17.15 9.01
CA VAL A 504 -1.18 16.44 10.04
C VAL A 504 -1.98 17.40 10.91
N GLU A 505 -3.17 16.99 11.33
CA GLU A 505 -4.06 17.76 12.19
C GLU A 505 -4.03 17.25 13.64
N PHE A 506 -3.65 15.99 13.88
CA PHE A 506 -3.56 15.42 15.22
C PHE A 506 -2.28 14.61 15.45
N VAL A 507 -1.56 14.95 16.52
CA VAL A 507 -0.34 14.28 16.95
C VAL A 507 -0.50 13.75 18.37
N PRO A 508 -0.89 12.48 18.55
CA PRO A 508 -0.89 11.85 19.86
C PRO A 508 0.51 11.28 20.19
N LEU A 509 0.98 11.60 21.39
CA LEU A 509 2.25 11.20 21.97
C LEU A 509 1.98 10.23 23.12
N MET A 510 2.15 8.94 22.88
CA MET A 510 1.96 7.91 23.91
C MET A 510 3.18 7.76 24.81
N ASP A 511 4.30 8.40 24.45
CA ASP A 511 5.53 8.45 25.23
C ASP A 511 6.09 9.90 25.19
N PRO A 512 6.06 10.64 26.32
CA PRO A 512 6.58 12.01 26.41
C PRO A 512 8.04 12.17 26.03
N THR A 513 8.85 11.10 26.10
CA THR A 513 10.28 11.17 25.74
C THR A 513 10.50 11.56 24.28
N THR A 514 9.47 11.41 23.43
CA THR A 514 9.42 11.86 22.03
C THR A 514 9.85 13.33 21.87
N TRP A 515 9.54 14.20 22.84
CA TRP A 515 9.94 15.61 22.82
C TRP A 515 11.46 15.83 22.77
N PHE A 516 12.22 14.89 23.33
CA PHE A 516 13.68 14.97 23.45
C PHE A 516 14.40 14.13 22.39
N MET A 517 13.78 13.06 21.90
CA MET A 517 14.36 12.18 20.87
C MET A 517 14.16 12.68 19.45
N GLY A 518 13.13 13.49 19.19
CA GLY A 518 12.85 14.02 17.85
C GLY A 518 11.99 15.28 17.88
N ASN A 519 11.38 15.61 16.74
CA ASN A 519 10.47 16.75 16.60
C ASN A 519 9.07 16.27 16.18
N PRO A 520 8.16 16.00 17.13
CA PRO A 520 6.83 15.52 16.82
C PRO A 520 5.91 16.57 16.19
N LEU A 521 6.33 17.84 16.12
CA LEU A 521 5.50 18.96 15.63
C LEU A 521 5.70 19.25 14.14
N VAL A 522 6.67 18.63 13.48
CA VAL A 522 6.93 18.85 12.04
C VAL A 522 5.69 18.49 11.21
N GLY A 523 5.21 19.42 10.39
CA GLY A 523 4.03 19.19 9.54
C GLY A 523 2.67 19.33 10.25
N LEU A 524 2.66 19.60 11.56
CA LEU A 524 1.42 19.90 12.28
C LEU A 524 0.85 21.23 11.78
N GLN A 525 -0.40 21.20 11.33
CA GLN A 525 -1.09 22.36 10.78
C GLN A 525 -1.48 23.37 11.87
N ASP A 526 -1.62 24.64 11.49
CA ASP A 526 -2.13 25.71 12.36
C ASP A 526 -3.50 25.30 12.94
N ASN A 527 -3.74 25.58 14.22
CA ASN A 527 -4.91 25.12 14.98
C ASN A 527 -5.04 23.59 15.13
N GLY A 528 -3.99 22.85 14.79
CA GLY A 528 -3.91 21.40 15.01
C GLY A 528 -3.97 21.02 16.48
N ILE A 529 -3.90 19.72 16.75
CA ILE A 529 -4.10 19.15 18.07
C ILE A 529 -2.89 18.29 18.44
N VAL A 530 -2.36 18.50 19.65
CA VAL A 530 -1.39 17.61 20.28
C VAL A 530 -2.05 16.97 21.50
N PHE A 531 -1.90 15.67 21.62
CA PHE A 531 -2.25 14.93 22.83
C PHE A 531 -1.00 14.28 23.40
N GLN A 532 -0.83 14.30 24.71
CA GLN A 532 0.26 13.62 25.41
C GLN A 532 -0.28 12.71 26.52
N HIS A 533 0.17 11.45 26.54
CA HIS A 533 0.10 10.65 27.76
C HIS A 533 0.94 11.32 28.85
N THR A 534 0.37 11.57 30.02
CA THR A 534 1.07 12.21 31.14
C THR A 534 0.56 11.68 32.48
N ASP A 535 1.42 11.63 33.50
CA ASP A 535 1.09 11.42 34.90
C ASP A 535 0.96 12.73 35.70
N GLU A 536 1.10 13.88 35.03
CA GLU A 536 0.90 15.20 35.63
C GLU A 536 -0.57 15.41 36.01
N LEU A 537 -0.79 16.00 37.20
CA LEU A 537 -2.12 16.10 37.79
C LEU A 537 -2.91 17.35 37.36
N THR A 538 -2.22 18.37 36.81
CA THR A 538 -2.87 19.62 36.41
C THR A 538 -2.41 20.09 35.01
N PRO A 539 -3.24 20.88 34.31
CA PRO A 539 -2.86 21.42 33.00
C PRO A 539 -1.62 22.31 33.04
N GLU A 540 -1.37 23.02 34.14
CA GLU A 540 -0.17 23.85 34.34
C GLU A 540 1.08 22.99 34.43
N ALA A 541 1.06 21.91 35.22
CA ALA A 541 2.20 21.01 35.35
C ALA A 541 2.50 20.30 34.02
N LEU A 542 1.46 19.89 33.28
CA LEU A 542 1.62 19.34 31.93
C LEU A 542 2.26 20.37 30.98
N TRP A 543 1.80 21.63 30.98
CA TRP A 543 2.41 22.67 30.16
C TRP A 543 3.88 22.90 30.55
N ASP A 544 4.17 22.97 31.84
CA ASP A 544 5.52 23.22 32.35
C ASP A 544 6.52 22.14 31.95
N SER A 545 6.06 20.89 31.83
CA SER A 545 6.88 19.74 31.38
C SER A 545 7.43 19.86 29.94
N LEU A 546 6.85 20.73 29.10
CA LEU A 546 7.25 20.85 27.71
C LEU A 546 8.59 21.59 27.53
N PRO A 547 9.42 21.17 26.55
CA PRO A 547 10.62 21.92 26.19
C PRO A 547 10.29 23.28 25.55
N PRO A 548 11.21 24.27 25.62
CA PRO A 548 10.98 25.63 25.11
C PRO A 548 10.51 25.66 23.64
N TYR A 549 11.14 24.88 22.75
CA TYR A 549 10.74 24.86 21.33
C TYR A 549 9.28 24.44 21.12
N ALA A 550 8.78 23.50 21.92
CA ALA A 550 7.42 22.99 21.80
C ALA A 550 6.41 24.04 22.29
N LYS A 551 6.72 24.71 23.41
CA LYS A 551 5.92 25.83 23.93
C LYS A 551 5.81 26.95 22.90
N TYR A 552 6.95 27.33 22.29
CA TYR A 552 6.99 28.32 21.21
C TYR A 552 6.09 27.93 20.04
N PHE A 553 6.28 26.74 19.47
CA PHE A 553 5.52 26.29 18.31
C PHE A 553 4.02 26.18 18.62
N ILE A 554 3.64 25.55 19.73
CA ILE A 554 2.24 25.37 20.12
C ILE A 554 1.52 26.71 20.24
N ARG A 555 2.17 27.71 20.83
CA ARG A 555 1.60 29.05 20.96
C ARG A 555 1.53 29.78 19.61
N GLU A 556 2.64 29.80 18.87
CA GLU A 556 2.74 30.50 17.58
C GLU A 556 1.73 29.97 16.55
N LYS A 557 1.51 28.64 16.55
CA LYS A 557 0.63 27.95 15.62
C LYS A 557 -0.79 27.73 16.14
N ASN A 558 -1.11 28.32 17.30
CA ASN A 558 -2.40 28.19 17.96
C ASN A 558 -2.84 26.72 18.15
N ILE A 559 -1.91 25.83 18.48
CA ILE A 559 -2.16 24.40 18.65
C ILE A 559 -2.97 24.16 19.94
N ASN A 560 -3.94 23.24 19.88
CA ASN A 560 -4.69 22.80 21.05
C ASN A 560 -3.94 21.65 21.73
N PHE A 561 -3.66 21.76 23.02
CA PHE A 561 -2.84 20.80 23.75
C PHE A 561 -3.62 20.13 24.88
N TYR A 562 -3.57 18.80 24.89
CA TYR A 562 -4.32 17.96 25.81
C TYR A 562 -3.44 16.89 26.45
N GLY A 563 -3.83 16.41 27.63
CA GLY A 563 -3.20 15.23 28.22
C GLY A 563 -4.08 14.45 29.18
N VAL A 564 -3.70 13.21 29.44
CA VAL A 564 -4.31 12.35 30.47
C VAL A 564 -3.38 11.17 30.81
N ASP A 565 -3.51 10.64 32.03
CA ASP A 565 -2.85 9.38 32.39
C ASP A 565 -3.57 8.19 31.75
N THR A 566 -3.10 7.80 30.56
CA THR A 566 -3.62 6.66 29.83
C THR A 566 -3.32 5.33 30.52
N ILE A 567 -2.26 5.26 31.34
CA ILE A 567 -1.87 4.04 32.05
C ILE A 567 -2.77 3.83 33.27
N GLU A 568 -3.04 4.88 34.05
CA GLU A 568 -3.99 4.81 35.17
C GLU A 568 -5.38 4.38 34.69
N ILE A 569 -5.92 5.04 33.65
CA ILE A 569 -7.22 4.66 33.09
C ILE A 569 -7.21 3.22 32.58
N ALA A 570 -6.12 2.80 31.93
CA ALA A 570 -5.95 1.42 31.47
C ALA A 570 -5.96 0.43 32.64
N ARG A 571 -5.26 0.70 33.75
CA ARG A 571 -5.24 -0.15 34.96
C ARG A 571 -6.62 -0.30 35.59
N GLU A 572 -7.38 0.79 35.66
CA GLU A 572 -8.71 0.75 36.27
C GLU A 572 -9.76 0.01 35.41
N SER A 573 -9.57 0.03 34.08
CA SER A 573 -10.54 -0.47 33.10
C SER A 573 -10.22 -1.88 32.60
N CYS A 574 -8.95 -2.23 32.45
CA CYS A 574 -8.48 -3.53 31.98
C CYS A 574 -8.49 -4.57 33.11
N ARG A 575 -9.68 -4.89 33.63
CA ARG A 575 -9.83 -5.80 34.78
C ARG A 575 -9.72 -7.28 34.41
N SER A 576 -9.93 -7.59 33.14
CA SER A 576 -9.98 -8.98 32.64
C SER A 576 -8.59 -9.59 32.41
N ASP A 577 -7.58 -8.77 32.07
CA ASP A 577 -6.21 -9.24 31.83
C ASP A 577 -5.20 -8.11 32.02
N VAL A 578 -4.51 -8.12 33.18
CA VAL A 578 -3.52 -7.09 33.53
C VAL A 578 -2.32 -7.05 32.58
N SER A 579 -2.03 -8.13 31.84
CA SER A 579 -0.94 -8.14 30.85
C SER A 579 -1.20 -7.22 29.66
N LEU A 580 -2.46 -6.79 29.47
CA LEU A 580 -2.88 -5.94 28.37
C LEU A 580 -2.87 -4.45 28.70
N ILE A 581 -2.58 -4.04 29.94
CA ILE A 581 -2.60 -2.63 30.38
C ILE A 581 -1.85 -1.73 29.39
N GLN A 582 -0.66 -2.13 28.96
CA GLN A 582 0.15 -1.35 28.04
C GLN A 582 -0.54 -1.13 26.67
N ARG A 583 -1.23 -2.16 26.17
CA ARG A 583 -1.99 -2.12 24.91
C ARG A 583 -3.33 -1.41 25.06
N PHE A 584 -3.90 -1.44 26.26
CA PHE A 584 -5.20 -0.85 26.58
C PHE A 584 -5.19 0.68 26.50
N GLN A 585 -4.01 1.32 26.63
CA GLN A 585 -3.84 2.76 26.42
C GLN A 585 -4.35 3.23 25.06
N GLY A 586 -4.28 2.37 24.04
CA GLY A 586 -4.84 2.67 22.72
C GLY A 586 -6.34 2.94 22.72
N ILE A 587 -7.08 2.23 23.57
CA ILE A 587 -8.54 2.40 23.70
C ILE A 587 -8.86 3.67 24.49
N VAL A 588 -8.00 4.04 25.44
CA VAL A 588 -8.08 5.35 26.10
C VAL A 588 -7.87 6.47 25.08
N LEU A 589 -6.84 6.35 24.23
CA LEU A 589 -6.56 7.29 23.14
C LEU A 589 -7.74 7.43 22.18
N LEU A 590 -8.46 6.34 21.87
CA LEU A 590 -9.69 6.43 21.08
C LEU A 590 -10.73 7.36 21.74
N GLY A 591 -10.93 7.23 23.05
CA GLY A 591 -11.81 8.12 23.82
C GLY A 591 -11.39 9.59 23.74
N VAL A 592 -10.10 9.84 23.93
CA VAL A 592 -9.49 11.17 23.79
C VAL A 592 -9.72 11.72 22.38
N PHE A 593 -9.38 10.93 21.36
CA PHE A 593 -9.54 11.29 19.95
C PHE A 593 -10.97 11.73 19.66
N LEU A 594 -11.97 10.97 20.11
CA LEU A 594 -13.39 11.31 19.95
C LEU A 594 -13.82 12.60 20.68
N ARG A 595 -13.10 12.99 21.74
CA ARG A 595 -13.38 14.21 22.53
C ARG A 595 -12.78 15.46 21.91
N VAL A 596 -11.55 15.36 21.42
CA VAL A 596 -10.72 16.52 21.01
C VAL A 596 -10.83 16.81 19.50
N THR A 597 -11.26 15.84 18.70
CA THR A 597 -11.44 16.03 17.25
C THR A 597 -12.83 16.59 16.91
N PRO A 598 -12.97 17.31 15.79
CA PRO A 598 -14.22 18.01 15.46
C PRO A 598 -15.35 17.10 14.96
N PHE A 599 -15.15 15.78 14.88
CA PHE A 599 -16.09 14.88 14.17
C PHE A 599 -17.45 14.76 14.85
N ARG A 600 -17.47 14.64 16.19
CA ARG A 600 -18.73 14.59 16.96
C ARG A 600 -19.58 15.84 16.72
N GLU A 601 -18.96 17.01 16.79
CA GLU A 601 -19.64 18.29 16.65
C GLU A 601 -20.11 18.52 15.22
N LYS A 602 -19.28 18.18 14.22
CA LYS A 602 -19.67 18.21 12.81
C LYS A 602 -20.82 17.25 12.49
N ALA A 603 -20.88 16.11 13.16
CA ALA A 603 -21.96 15.13 13.01
C ALA A 603 -23.22 15.51 13.82
N GLY A 604 -23.19 16.57 14.63
CA GLY A 604 -24.32 16.96 15.49
C GLY A 604 -24.71 15.90 16.54
N MET A 605 -23.78 15.03 16.93
CA MET A 605 -24.06 13.90 17.82
C MET A 605 -23.94 14.29 19.29
N SER A 606 -24.89 13.82 20.11
CA SER A 606 -24.77 13.85 21.56
C SER A 606 -23.66 12.89 22.03
N LYS A 607 -23.15 13.10 23.25
CA LYS A 607 -22.19 12.18 23.88
C LYS A 607 -22.78 10.76 23.98
N GLU A 608 -24.05 10.64 24.36
CA GLU A 608 -24.72 9.35 24.53
C GLU A 608 -24.85 8.60 23.20
N ASP A 609 -25.24 9.29 22.13
CA ASP A 609 -25.39 8.67 20.81
C ASP A 609 -24.04 8.28 20.20
N LEU A 610 -22.99 9.05 20.47
CA LEU A 610 -21.63 8.70 20.07
C LEU A 610 -21.21 7.36 20.68
N PHE A 611 -21.34 7.19 22.00
CA PHE A 611 -20.91 5.96 22.66
C PHE A 611 -21.81 4.75 22.35
N LYS A 612 -23.09 4.97 22.02
CA LYS A 612 -23.93 3.92 21.40
C LYS A 612 -23.36 3.44 20.07
N SER A 613 -22.91 4.38 19.22
CA SER A 613 -22.30 4.06 17.93
C SER A 613 -20.93 3.40 18.06
N VAL A 614 -20.11 3.79 19.05
CA VAL A 614 -18.77 3.19 19.32
C VAL A 614 -18.87 1.72 19.75
N ARG A 615 -19.95 1.33 20.44
CA ARG A 615 -20.13 -0.05 20.91
C ARG A 615 -20.14 -1.07 19.76
N LYS A 616 -20.80 -0.77 18.64
CA LYS A 616 -20.93 -1.71 17.50
C LYS A 616 -19.57 -2.11 16.90
N PRO A 617 -18.66 -1.17 16.53
CA PRO A 617 -17.30 -1.51 16.12
C PRO A 617 -16.50 -2.27 17.18
N LEU A 618 -16.61 -1.90 18.48
CA LEU A 618 -15.93 -2.64 19.55
C LEU A 618 -16.41 -4.10 19.65
N THR A 619 -17.72 -4.34 19.51
CA THR A 619 -18.28 -5.70 19.46
C THR A 619 -17.78 -6.47 18.24
N LYS A 620 -17.65 -5.83 17.07
CA LYS A 620 -17.08 -6.47 15.86
C LYS A 620 -15.64 -6.93 16.11
N TYR A 621 -14.81 -6.13 16.76
CA TYR A 621 -13.41 -6.45 17.03
C TYR A 621 -13.22 -7.44 18.19
N PHE A 622 -13.93 -7.24 19.30
CA PHE A 622 -13.65 -7.92 20.56
C PHE A 622 -14.76 -8.90 21.00
N GLY A 623 -15.89 -8.95 20.31
CA GLY A 623 -17.06 -9.77 20.70
C GLY A 623 -16.75 -11.26 20.80
N LYS A 624 -15.84 -11.79 19.98
CA LYS A 624 -15.36 -13.19 20.08
C LYS A 624 -14.65 -13.49 21.40
N ARG A 625 -14.19 -12.48 22.13
CA ARG A 625 -13.54 -12.60 23.45
C ARG A 625 -14.52 -12.43 24.62
N GLY A 626 -15.80 -12.21 24.33
CA GLY A 626 -16.88 -12.09 25.32
C GLY A 626 -17.31 -10.65 25.63
N GLU A 627 -18.55 -10.52 26.11
CA GLU A 627 -19.20 -9.23 26.38
C GLU A 627 -18.46 -8.39 27.43
N LYS A 628 -17.86 -9.05 28.43
CA LYS A 628 -17.10 -8.35 29.47
C LYS A 628 -15.90 -7.59 28.90
N VAL A 629 -15.22 -8.16 27.90
CA VAL A 629 -14.10 -7.51 27.22
C VAL A 629 -14.61 -6.29 26.45
N VAL A 630 -15.74 -6.41 25.76
CA VAL A 630 -16.35 -5.27 25.03
C VAL A 630 -16.66 -4.12 26.00
N GLU A 631 -17.26 -4.43 27.16
CA GLU A 631 -17.59 -3.42 28.18
C GLU A 631 -16.34 -2.78 28.78
N ASP A 632 -15.30 -3.54 29.09
CA ASP A 632 -14.03 -2.99 29.60
C ASP A 632 -13.40 -1.99 28.61
N ASN A 633 -13.47 -2.29 27.30
CA ASN A 633 -12.99 -1.39 26.25
C ASN A 633 -13.86 -0.12 26.15
N LEU A 634 -15.19 -0.28 26.22
CA LEU A 634 -16.12 0.86 26.15
C LEU A 634 -15.91 1.82 27.34
N GLN A 635 -15.71 1.27 28.55
CA GLN A 635 -15.42 2.05 29.76
C GLN A 635 -14.09 2.79 29.67
N ALA A 636 -13.04 2.16 29.13
CA ALA A 636 -11.75 2.84 28.92
C ALA A 636 -11.87 4.01 27.95
N ALA A 637 -12.58 3.84 26.84
CA ALA A 637 -12.84 4.93 25.90
C ALA A 637 -13.67 6.05 26.55
N GLN A 638 -14.69 5.70 27.34
CA GLN A 638 -15.51 6.68 28.06
C GLN A 638 -14.69 7.52 29.06
N ARG A 639 -13.79 6.87 29.79
CA ARG A 639 -12.91 7.54 30.77
C ARG A 639 -11.87 8.42 30.10
N GLY A 640 -11.26 7.96 29.00
CA GLY A 640 -10.35 8.79 28.20
C GLY A 640 -11.05 10.06 27.68
N TYR A 641 -12.31 9.91 27.25
CA TYR A 641 -13.13 11.04 26.80
C TYR A 641 -13.45 12.04 27.92
N ASP A 642 -13.74 11.55 29.13
CA ASP A 642 -14.19 12.38 30.25
C ASP A 642 -13.07 13.01 31.06
N ARG A 643 -11.92 12.33 31.16
CA ARG A 643 -10.79 12.76 32.01
C ARG A 643 -9.71 13.53 31.27
N VAL A 644 -9.76 13.61 29.93
CA VAL A 644 -8.76 14.39 29.19
C VAL A 644 -8.82 15.85 29.60
N MET A 645 -7.67 16.36 30.04
CA MET A 645 -7.53 17.76 30.42
C MET A 645 -7.01 18.59 29.24
N GLU A 646 -7.49 19.83 29.17
CA GLU A 646 -7.06 20.83 28.20
C GLU A 646 -6.09 21.81 28.87
N VAL A 647 -4.94 22.04 28.26
CA VAL A 647 -4.10 23.18 28.62
C VAL A 647 -4.71 24.42 27.98
N THR A 648 -5.29 25.29 28.80
CA THR A 648 -6.04 26.46 28.32
C THR A 648 -5.11 27.52 27.71
N ARG A 649 -5.69 28.40 26.89
CA ARG A 649 -4.94 29.52 26.30
C ARG A 649 -4.36 30.46 27.35
N ASP A 650 -5.03 30.63 28.49
CA ASP A 650 -4.54 31.47 29.59
C ASP A 650 -3.23 30.92 30.16
N ILE A 651 -3.14 29.59 30.34
CA ILE A 651 -1.91 28.91 30.79
C ILE A 651 -0.80 29.10 29.75
N MET A 652 -1.09 28.87 28.47
CA MET A 652 -0.11 29.03 27.39
C MET A 652 0.39 30.47 27.27
N ASN A 653 -0.50 31.46 27.41
CA ASN A 653 -0.19 32.88 27.27
C ASN A 653 0.59 33.44 28.48
N ALA A 654 0.52 32.78 29.63
CA ALA A 654 1.35 33.10 30.79
C ALA A 654 2.83 32.73 30.60
N THR A 655 3.20 32.06 29.49
CA THR A 655 4.60 31.69 29.20
C THR A 655 5.49 32.94 29.08
N PRO A 656 6.60 33.01 29.84
CA PRO A 656 7.49 34.17 29.80
C PRO A 656 8.09 34.42 28.40
N PRO A 657 8.19 35.69 27.93
CA PRO A 657 8.73 36.02 26.61
C PRO A 657 10.14 35.45 26.33
N GLU A 658 10.98 35.35 27.36
CA GLU A 658 12.33 34.79 27.28
C GLU A 658 12.34 33.30 26.91
N VAL A 659 11.42 32.50 27.44
CA VAL A 659 11.28 31.06 27.12
C VAL A 659 10.86 30.88 25.67
N LEU A 660 10.04 31.78 25.15
CA LEU A 660 9.55 31.73 23.78
C LEU A 660 10.61 32.18 22.78
N ALA A 661 11.45 33.15 23.17
CA ALA A 661 12.61 33.56 22.39
C ALA A 661 13.64 32.42 22.30
N GLU A 662 13.93 31.74 23.42
CA GLU A 662 14.76 30.53 23.45
C GLU A 662 14.16 29.41 22.59
N GLY A 663 12.86 29.13 22.77
CA GLY A 663 12.15 28.12 21.99
C GLY A 663 12.16 28.35 20.49
N LYS A 664 12.12 29.61 20.04
CA LYS A 664 12.28 29.96 18.62
C LYS A 664 13.66 29.57 18.09
N VAL A 665 14.71 29.90 18.84
CA VAL A 665 16.09 29.55 18.46
C VAL A 665 16.27 28.03 18.42
N GLU A 666 15.74 27.32 19.42
CA GLU A 666 15.75 25.86 19.42
C GLU A 666 14.97 25.26 18.24
N TRP A 667 13.79 25.78 17.93
CA TRP A 667 12.97 25.33 16.81
C TRP A 667 13.71 25.47 15.47
N ASP A 668 14.33 26.62 15.24
CA ASP A 668 15.08 26.90 14.01
C ASP A 668 16.33 25.98 13.89
N ALA A 669 16.90 25.55 15.02
CA ALA A 669 18.06 24.64 15.07
C ALA A 669 17.70 23.14 14.98
N LYS A 670 16.53 22.72 15.48
CA LYS A 670 16.14 21.30 15.67
C LYS A 670 15.88 20.54 14.36
N GLY A 671 15.90 21.23 13.23
CA GLY A 671 15.67 20.64 11.91
C GLY A 671 14.21 20.23 11.68
N LYS A 672 13.88 19.91 10.42
CA LYS A 672 12.55 19.48 10.00
C LYS A 672 12.41 17.95 9.95
N ASP A 673 13.29 17.21 10.62
CA ASP A 673 13.22 15.75 10.62
C ASP A 673 12.24 15.26 11.69
N VAL A 674 11.17 14.60 11.24
CA VAL A 674 10.16 13.95 12.09
C VAL A 674 10.77 12.76 12.85
N ASN A 675 11.82 12.15 12.28
CA ASN A 675 12.34 10.83 12.61
C ASN A 675 13.82 10.85 13.01
N ALA A 676 14.25 11.77 13.89
CA ALA A 676 15.55 11.64 14.56
C ALA A 676 15.70 10.35 15.44
N PHE A 677 14.74 9.42 15.35
CA PHE A 677 14.73 8.09 15.96
C PHE A 677 15.70 7.08 15.33
N PHE A 678 16.19 7.34 14.11
CA PHE A 678 17.02 6.39 13.36
C PHE A 678 18.25 7.10 12.76
N ILE A 679 19.21 7.43 13.63
CA ILE A 679 20.62 7.62 13.22
C ILE A 679 21.38 6.35 13.55
#